data_AF-A0A6N6JUU2-F1
#
_entry.id   AF-A0A6N6JUU2-F1
#
_cell.length_a   1.000
_cell.length_b   1.000
_cell.length_c   1.000
_cell.angle_alpha   90.00
_cell.angle_beta   90.00
_cell.angle_gamma   90.00
#
_symmetry.space_group_name_H-M   'P 1'
#
loop_
_entity.id
_entity.type
_entity.pdbx_description
1 polymer ?
#
loop_
_entity_poly.entity_id
_entity_poly.type
_entity_poly.pdbx_seq_one_letter_code
_entity_poly.pdbx_strand_id
1 'polypeptide(L)'
;MTQKPETSRPHPYPPRGGGWLGVPRAFSAYALLACQLLLVMFVFEVPMHLADRFAAKQRGSVFAAVQRQIARWFFRLYPFGSLRRIGRLPSGAAVLICNHQSRLDLLAALALGANARWIAPRWMFKLPLMGELFKLGKHLEASTGDSGLAQARELLDQGTSILAFPEGRRSRRGAIAPLRGGLFQLAIDSGKPVVPVVIEGTGAALQKGDLGMRPPRVILRVLDAIETAPYKGEGGAERLRGDVRAKMAAALDELRQSSRHLAMPNGLVTRAALGLAALSVAALIGVAVYVQSACIAAPPGYSGSRALAEKSVGRFGDAKTLGDNWSRVRGGVTEVALSGNSWERGYASARFTPEQLKEQEDHLLKTVDEFLPWPKGPVRWLLKQGIGVNNRRLPDYVTEEEKLEILGLVEGSVDHHPDDVPLYHRVLNYHAAHDISHMLIDSPLVVKRDLVGCTGFAVWGPATQDGGLLLARNFDWEAGEVFDRSKVIFYVWPEKGIPYVHVAWSGMAGAVTGMNARGIAVSLNAARTEDSGRFGQIGTPVSLLVKRVLNEAESIEQAVKIIRDTPVFVSDSYLVACAREKRAVVVEKSPGRCAVREASREGVILHANHFEHADYRDDQANADHMAHATTLYRHGRLKELVDESYGKFQTGTCLGILRDRKGKGGKDIGLGNRNAIDAFICTHSVVMDVTAGVMWVSSGPNTVGSYIRVDVLRMLDAKPQGALRMVYHDEENMPRDMEYYYKILDVIEFRKQLKAAREALKDEDVAKLKPIVKSMENMNATAFETSYFQGRLALLERKPAEARKRFEEALSRDPHYEEVREEIRAWLLKASD
;
A
#
# COMPACT_ATOMS: atom_id res chain seq x y z
N MET A 1 24.50 77.46 22.12
CA MET A 1 25.61 76.49 22.33
C MET A 1 25.41 75.81 23.67
N THR A 2 25.09 74.51 23.67
CA THR A 2 25.54 73.52 24.67
C THR A 2 24.99 72.15 24.25
N GLN A 3 25.90 71.35 23.69
CA GLN A 3 25.68 69.96 23.31
C GLN A 3 25.37 69.10 24.55
N LYS A 4 24.37 68.21 24.44
CA LYS A 4 24.25 67.05 25.32
C LYS A 4 25.09 65.90 24.72
N PRO A 5 25.84 65.15 25.53
CA PRO A 5 26.82 64.19 25.03
C PRO A 5 26.16 62.91 24.52
N GLU A 6 26.68 62.43 23.39
CA GLU A 6 26.46 61.09 22.85
C GLU A 6 26.72 60.02 23.92
N THR A 7 25.76 59.13 24.13
CA THR A 7 26.02 57.81 24.73
C THR A 7 25.54 56.74 23.77
N SER A 8 26.22 56.62 22.64
CA SER A 8 26.17 55.44 21.78
C SER A 8 26.86 54.27 22.51
N ARG A 9 26.06 53.38 23.12
CA ARG A 9 26.52 52.01 23.45
C ARG A 9 25.98 51.03 22.40
N PRO A 10 26.79 50.06 21.95
CA PRO A 10 26.55 49.35 20.70
C PRO A 10 25.37 48.40 20.78
N HIS A 11 24.57 48.36 19.73
CA HIS A 11 23.67 47.24 19.43
C HIS A 11 24.57 46.03 19.09
N PRO A 12 24.63 44.95 19.89
CA PRO A 12 25.56 43.84 19.61
C PRO A 12 25.10 42.94 18.46
N TYR A 13 23.90 43.18 17.91
CA TYR A 13 23.31 42.39 16.85
C TYR A 13 22.72 43.31 15.77
N PRO A 14 22.89 42.96 14.47
CA PRO A 14 22.45 43.80 13.36
C PRO A 14 20.92 43.99 13.37
N PRO A 15 20.40 45.12 12.86
CA PRO A 15 18.97 45.44 12.85
C PRO A 15 18.13 44.39 12.11
N ARG A 16 16.85 44.31 12.47
CA ARG A 16 15.87 43.39 11.89
C ARG A 16 15.57 43.75 10.43
N GLY A 17 16.26 43.11 9.49
CA GLY A 17 15.91 43.19 8.07
C GLY A 17 14.71 42.29 7.75
N GLY A 18 13.53 42.88 7.61
CA GLY A 18 12.34 42.20 7.08
C GLY A 18 12.37 42.20 5.56
N GLY A 19 12.71 41.06 4.95
CA GLY A 19 12.57 40.83 3.51
C GLY A 19 11.47 39.80 3.24
N TRP A 20 10.64 40.06 2.23
CA TRP A 20 9.48 39.26 1.79
C TRP A 20 9.79 37.80 1.37
N LEU A 21 11.06 37.38 1.33
CA LEU A 21 11.51 36.00 1.08
C LEU A 21 11.56 35.11 2.35
N GLY A 22 11.10 35.61 3.50
CA GLY A 22 11.25 34.97 4.81
C GLY A 22 10.22 33.88 5.16
N VAL A 23 9.04 33.85 4.53
CA VAL A 23 7.92 33.00 4.96
C VAL A 23 8.15 31.50 4.67
N PRO A 24 8.67 31.07 3.50
CA PRO A 24 8.96 29.66 3.25
C PRO A 24 10.10 29.14 4.13
N ARG A 25 11.17 29.95 4.30
CA ARG A 25 12.32 29.61 5.17
C ARG A 25 11.94 29.50 6.65
N ALA A 26 10.95 30.25 7.09
CA ALA A 26 10.48 30.23 8.47
C ALA A 26 9.70 28.97 8.80
N PHE A 27 8.79 28.57 7.90
CA PHE A 27 8.01 27.35 8.08
C PHE A 27 8.92 26.11 8.03
N SER A 28 9.86 26.08 7.08
CA SER A 28 10.86 25.01 6.98
C SER A 28 11.77 24.95 8.20
N ALA A 29 12.26 26.07 8.72
CA ALA A 29 13.18 26.08 9.86
C ALA A 29 12.50 25.72 11.19
N TYR A 30 11.24 26.15 11.41
CA TYR A 30 10.48 25.77 12.59
C TYR A 30 10.04 24.31 12.54
N ALA A 31 9.63 23.81 11.37
CA ALA A 31 9.29 22.39 11.19
C ALA A 31 10.54 21.50 11.27
N LEU A 32 11.68 21.89 10.68
CA LEU A 32 12.94 21.16 10.84
C LEU A 32 13.38 21.15 12.30
N LEU A 33 13.36 22.31 12.97
CA LEU A 33 13.78 22.40 14.37
C LEU A 33 12.82 21.62 15.29
N ALA A 34 11.52 21.61 15.03
CA ALA A 34 10.55 20.81 15.76
C ALA A 34 10.75 19.31 15.52
N CYS A 35 10.87 18.88 14.27
CA CYS A 35 11.18 17.49 13.90
C CYS A 35 12.55 17.04 14.43
N GLN A 36 13.54 17.93 14.50
CA GLN A 36 14.88 17.64 14.99
C GLN A 36 14.97 17.67 16.52
N LEU A 37 14.21 18.52 17.21
CA LEU A 37 14.04 18.45 18.66
C LEU A 37 13.30 17.17 19.04
N LEU A 38 12.25 16.80 18.29
CA LEU A 38 11.56 15.52 18.45
C LEU A 38 12.48 14.32 18.15
N LEU A 39 13.34 14.40 17.13
CA LEU A 39 14.33 13.38 16.80
C LEU A 39 15.42 13.28 17.88
N VAL A 40 15.94 14.41 18.37
CA VAL A 40 16.85 14.43 19.53
C VAL A 40 16.15 13.78 20.71
N MET A 41 14.87 14.06 20.97
CA MET A 41 14.14 13.46 22.09
C MET A 41 13.85 11.95 21.94
N PHE A 42 13.49 11.49 20.73
CA PHE A 42 13.25 10.07 20.43
C PHE A 42 14.54 9.24 20.41
N VAL A 43 15.63 9.81 19.88
CA VAL A 43 16.96 9.19 19.82
C VAL A 43 17.71 9.31 21.16
N PHE A 44 17.32 10.24 22.03
CA PHE A 44 17.91 10.44 23.36
C PHE A 44 17.22 9.58 24.42
N GLU A 45 15.91 9.76 24.66
CA GLU A 45 15.26 9.20 25.84
C GLU A 45 14.92 7.71 25.73
N VAL A 46 14.60 7.22 24.53
CA VAL A 46 14.26 5.80 24.32
C VAL A 46 15.50 4.91 24.47
N PRO A 47 16.68 5.24 23.88
CA PRO A 47 17.91 4.52 24.16
C PRO A 47 18.44 4.75 25.58
N MET A 48 18.21 5.91 26.21
CA MET A 48 18.53 6.13 27.63
C MET A 48 17.81 5.10 28.53
N HIS A 49 16.53 4.86 28.28
CA HIS A 49 15.75 3.88 29.05
C HIS A 49 16.08 2.43 28.74
N LEU A 50 16.44 2.12 27.49
CA LEU A 50 16.92 0.80 27.11
C LEU A 50 18.32 0.52 27.68
N ALA A 51 19.24 1.49 27.66
CA ALA A 51 20.58 1.33 28.20
C ALA A 51 20.61 1.21 29.74
N ASP A 52 19.69 1.87 30.44
CA ASP A 52 19.49 1.73 31.90
C ASP A 52 19.16 0.28 32.31
N ARG A 53 18.60 -0.53 31.40
CA ARG A 53 18.31 -1.96 31.65
C ARG A 53 19.49 -2.90 31.40
N PHE A 54 20.56 -2.48 30.71
CA PHE A 54 21.54 -3.44 30.16
C PHE A 54 23.03 -3.25 30.51
N ALA A 55 23.54 -2.11 31.03
CA ALA A 55 24.99 -2.02 31.32
C ALA A 55 25.38 -1.04 32.45
N ALA A 56 25.87 -1.58 33.58
CA ALA A 56 26.08 -0.80 34.81
C ALA A 56 27.45 -0.12 35.01
N LYS A 57 28.51 -0.53 34.29
CA LYS A 57 29.90 -0.17 34.65
C LYS A 57 30.65 0.80 33.71
N GLN A 58 30.17 1.07 32.49
CA GLN A 58 30.79 2.04 31.54
C GLN A 58 29.93 3.30 31.28
N ARG A 59 28.94 3.55 32.16
CA ARG A 59 27.80 4.48 32.03
C ARG A 59 28.14 5.94 31.66
N GLY A 60 29.17 6.54 32.26
CA GLY A 60 29.36 8.00 32.19
C GLY A 60 30.08 8.53 30.95
N SER A 61 31.07 7.80 30.43
CA SER A 61 31.97 8.28 29.36
C SER A 61 31.35 8.17 27.97
N VAL A 62 30.65 7.07 27.68
CA VAL A 62 29.91 6.83 26.44
C VAL A 62 28.75 7.83 26.30
N PHE A 63 27.99 8.02 27.38
CA PHE A 63 26.92 9.00 27.47
C PHE A 63 27.40 10.42 27.16
N ALA A 64 28.48 10.83 27.81
CA ALA A 64 29.10 12.13 27.58
C ALA A 64 29.61 12.30 26.13
N ALA A 65 30.08 11.22 25.50
CA ALA A 65 30.53 11.23 24.11
C ALA A 65 29.36 11.37 23.13
N VAL A 66 28.24 10.66 23.36
CA VAL A 66 27.03 10.75 22.54
C VAL A 66 26.43 12.15 22.60
N GLN A 67 26.26 12.73 23.80
CA GLN A 67 25.76 14.10 23.96
C GLN A 67 26.62 15.14 23.20
N ARG A 68 27.95 15.01 23.34
CA ARG A 68 28.91 15.85 22.61
C ARG A 68 28.78 15.70 21.11
N GLN A 69 28.61 14.47 20.62
CA GLN A 69 28.54 14.20 19.20
C GLN A 69 27.23 14.73 18.61
N ILE A 70 26.09 14.53 19.27
CA ILE A 70 24.78 15.08 18.86
C ILE A 70 24.84 16.60 18.75
N ALA A 71 25.36 17.28 19.79
CA ALA A 71 25.50 18.73 19.77
C ALA A 71 26.37 19.18 18.58
N ARG A 72 27.51 18.52 18.36
CA ARG A 72 28.41 18.83 17.24
C ARG A 72 27.77 18.57 15.88
N TRP A 73 27.03 17.48 15.71
CA TRP A 73 26.28 17.20 14.47
C TRP A 73 25.23 18.27 14.22
N PHE A 74 24.40 18.59 15.21
CA PHE A 74 23.33 19.57 15.09
C PHE A 74 23.84 20.91 14.55
N PHE A 75 24.87 21.48 15.18
CA PHE A 75 25.42 22.76 14.75
C PHE A 75 26.20 22.67 13.43
N ARG A 76 26.69 21.48 13.02
CA ARG A 76 27.37 21.27 11.72
C ARG A 76 26.43 20.98 10.55
N LEU A 77 25.18 20.58 10.80
CA LEU A 77 24.17 20.38 9.75
C LEU A 77 23.75 21.69 9.07
N TYR A 78 23.93 22.82 9.75
CA TYR A 78 23.68 24.15 9.19
C TYR A 78 24.91 24.65 8.43
N PRO A 79 24.76 25.18 7.19
CA PRO A 79 25.86 25.75 6.43
C PRO A 79 26.61 26.80 7.27
N PHE A 80 27.94 26.69 7.36
CA PHE A 80 28.82 27.55 8.17
C PHE A 80 28.61 27.49 9.70
N GLY A 81 27.83 26.53 10.18
CA GLY A 81 27.59 26.31 11.60
C GLY A 81 28.73 25.53 12.28
N SER A 82 29.01 25.86 13.53
CA SER A 82 30.05 25.21 14.34
C SER A 82 29.69 25.26 15.82
N LEU A 83 30.21 24.27 16.56
CA LEU A 83 30.17 24.23 18.02
C LEU A 83 31.57 23.88 18.53
N ARG A 84 32.18 24.78 19.29
CA ARG A 84 33.45 24.55 19.98
C ARG A 84 33.23 24.57 21.48
N ARG A 85 33.67 23.51 22.15
CA ARG A 85 33.78 23.50 23.61
C ARG A 85 35.20 23.85 24.04
N ILE A 86 35.31 24.73 25.02
CA ILE A 86 36.55 25.11 25.71
C ILE A 86 36.40 24.75 27.18
N GLY A 87 37.42 24.15 27.79
CA GLY A 87 37.41 23.74 29.18
C GLY A 87 36.79 22.36 29.44
N ARG A 88 37.10 21.80 30.61
CA ARG A 88 36.62 20.50 31.10
C ARG A 88 35.74 20.71 32.32
N LEU A 89 34.80 19.80 32.54
CA LEU A 89 34.02 19.79 33.78
C LEU A 89 34.87 19.14 34.89
N PRO A 90 34.68 19.54 36.16
CA PRO A 90 35.32 18.87 37.29
C PRO A 90 34.82 17.42 37.41
N SER A 91 35.61 16.58 38.08
CA SER A 91 35.18 15.24 38.49
C SER A 91 34.18 15.34 39.64
N GLY A 92 33.00 14.72 39.49
CA GLY A 92 31.95 14.71 40.50
C GLY A 92 30.78 15.65 40.19
N ALA A 93 29.77 15.64 41.07
CA ALA A 93 28.57 16.47 40.92
C ALA A 93 28.83 17.95 41.20
N ALA A 94 28.23 18.81 40.38
CA ALA A 94 28.34 20.26 40.51
C ALA A 94 27.03 20.95 40.09
N VAL A 95 26.89 22.22 40.48
CA VAL A 95 25.81 23.08 39.98
C VAL A 95 26.32 23.85 38.76
N LEU A 96 25.87 23.47 37.57
CA LEU A 96 26.26 24.05 36.28
C LEU A 96 25.37 25.24 35.94
N ILE A 97 25.97 26.43 35.87
CA ILE A 97 25.25 27.68 35.63
C ILE A 97 25.54 28.20 34.22
N CYS A 98 24.54 28.13 33.34
CA CYS A 98 24.65 28.58 31.95
C CYS A 98 23.95 29.94 31.74
N ASN A 99 24.51 30.80 30.88
CA ASN A 99 23.78 31.99 30.40
C ASN A 99 22.75 31.60 29.32
N HIS A 100 21.70 32.42 29.15
CA HIS A 100 20.59 32.11 28.26
C HIS A 100 20.30 33.23 27.25
N GLN A 101 20.76 33.08 26.01
CA GLN A 101 20.56 34.02 24.91
C GLN A 101 19.56 33.51 23.86
N SER A 102 19.46 32.19 23.66
CA SER A 102 18.65 31.56 22.61
C SER A 102 18.06 30.23 23.06
N ARG A 103 17.07 29.73 22.33
CA ARG A 103 16.61 28.34 22.49
C ARG A 103 17.69 27.32 22.09
N LEU A 104 18.66 27.73 21.28
CA LEU A 104 19.80 26.89 20.88
C LEU A 104 20.78 26.61 22.03
N ASP A 105 20.72 27.37 23.12
CA ASP A 105 21.61 27.15 24.28
C ASP A 105 21.42 25.77 24.89
N LEU A 106 20.20 25.23 24.83
CA LEU A 106 19.91 23.88 25.31
C LEU A 106 20.67 22.84 24.49
N LEU A 107 20.70 22.97 23.16
CA LEU A 107 21.46 22.06 22.30
C LEU A 107 22.97 22.28 22.44
N ALA A 108 23.42 23.51 22.68
CA ALA A 108 24.82 23.81 22.93
C ALA A 108 25.30 23.17 24.24
N ALA A 109 24.50 23.24 25.30
CA ALA A 109 24.81 22.68 26.61
C ALA A 109 24.99 21.15 26.59
N LEU A 110 24.43 20.42 25.62
CA LEU A 110 24.73 18.99 25.42
C LEU A 110 26.22 18.73 25.15
N ALA A 111 26.97 19.70 24.61
CA ALA A 111 28.41 19.57 24.43
C ALA A 111 29.22 19.47 25.73
N LEU A 112 28.59 19.79 26.87
CA LEU A 112 29.16 19.54 28.19
C LEU A 112 29.37 18.05 28.42
N GLY A 113 28.52 17.18 27.86
CA GLY A 113 28.57 15.74 28.15
C GLY A 113 28.41 15.47 29.65
N ALA A 114 27.58 16.26 30.33
CA ALA A 114 27.44 16.22 31.78
C ALA A 114 26.36 15.21 32.17
N ASN A 115 26.61 14.39 33.20
CA ASN A 115 25.54 13.71 33.91
C ASN A 115 24.78 14.74 34.75
N ALA A 116 23.87 15.49 34.11
CA ALA A 116 23.13 16.56 34.75
C ALA A 116 21.62 16.45 34.53
N ARG A 117 20.83 16.93 35.51
CA ARG A 117 19.38 17.12 35.38
C ARG A 117 19.07 18.60 35.20
N TRP A 118 18.12 18.85 34.31
CA TRP A 118 17.77 20.20 33.85
C TRP A 118 16.66 20.76 34.72
N ILE A 119 16.76 22.04 35.05
CA ILE A 119 15.64 22.78 35.64
C ILE A 119 14.85 23.45 34.53
N ALA A 120 13.61 23.02 34.32
CA ALA A 120 12.76 23.43 33.21
C ALA A 120 11.38 23.98 33.67
N PRO A 121 10.77 24.91 32.92
CA PRO A 121 9.50 25.52 33.31
C PRO A 121 8.33 24.53 33.27
N ARG A 122 7.39 24.67 34.22
CA ARG A 122 6.19 23.81 34.40
C ARG A 122 5.41 23.46 33.13
N TRP A 123 5.29 24.40 32.19
CA TRP A 123 4.53 24.15 30.96
C TRP A 123 5.16 23.07 30.07
N MET A 124 6.49 22.84 30.17
CA MET A 124 7.16 21.77 29.42
C MET A 124 6.75 20.37 29.93
N PHE A 125 6.55 20.23 31.25
CA PHE A 125 6.08 18.99 31.87
C PHE A 125 4.61 18.66 31.56
N LYS A 126 3.86 19.63 31.03
CA LYS A 126 2.44 19.48 30.64
C LYS A 126 2.24 19.14 29.16
N LEU A 127 3.29 19.13 28.34
CA LEU A 127 3.17 18.84 26.91
C LEU A 127 3.12 17.33 26.66
N PRO A 128 2.24 16.83 25.76
CA PRO A 128 2.16 15.42 25.43
C PRO A 128 3.49 14.93 24.84
N LEU A 129 3.88 13.69 25.15
CA LEU A 129 5.20 13.10 24.86
C LEU A 129 6.37 13.76 25.62
N MET A 130 6.56 15.08 25.49
CA MET A 130 7.68 15.80 26.12
C MET A 130 7.63 15.79 27.65
N GLY A 131 6.43 15.93 28.23
CA GLY A 131 6.25 15.89 29.67
C GLY A 131 6.59 14.53 30.27
N GLU A 132 6.21 13.45 29.60
CA GLU A 132 6.56 12.08 30.01
C GLU A 132 8.07 11.86 29.94
N LEU A 133 8.72 12.31 28.86
CA LEU A 133 10.17 12.22 28.72
C LEU A 133 10.93 13.00 29.81
N PHE A 134 10.47 14.18 30.20
CA PHE A 134 11.10 14.96 31.27
C PHE A 134 10.96 14.29 32.65
N LYS A 135 9.80 13.67 32.92
CA LYS A 135 9.58 12.87 34.14
C LYS A 135 10.48 11.64 34.15
N LEU A 136 10.52 10.95 33.01
CA LEU A 136 11.27 9.73 32.78
C LEU A 136 12.79 9.97 32.95
N GLY A 137 13.31 11.07 32.39
CA GLY A 137 14.69 11.53 32.57
C GLY A 137 14.99 12.19 33.93
N LYS A 138 14.05 12.19 34.89
CA LYS A 138 14.15 12.83 36.22
C LYS A 138 14.60 14.31 36.16
N HIS A 139 14.12 15.06 35.17
CA HIS A 139 14.33 16.50 35.10
C HIS A 139 13.49 17.24 36.13
N LEU A 140 13.97 18.39 36.59
CA LEU A 140 13.38 19.13 37.69
C LEU A 140 12.45 20.22 37.16
N GLU A 141 11.24 20.27 37.71
CA GLU A 141 10.32 21.36 37.43
C GLU A 141 10.77 22.62 38.19
N ALA A 142 10.84 23.76 37.48
CA ALA A 142 11.06 25.06 38.07
C ALA A 142 9.80 25.51 38.84
N SER A 143 9.68 25.08 40.10
CA SER A 143 8.61 25.49 41.02
C SER A 143 9.06 26.67 41.90
N THR A 144 8.10 27.40 42.46
CA THR A 144 8.34 28.54 43.37
C THR A 144 8.46 28.12 44.84
N GLY A 145 8.58 26.82 45.15
CA GLY A 145 8.61 26.29 46.53
C GLY A 145 9.73 25.27 46.77
N ASP A 146 9.88 24.84 48.03
CA ASP A 146 11.03 24.07 48.53
C ASP A 146 11.21 22.66 47.92
N SER A 147 10.15 22.10 47.33
CA SER A 147 10.15 20.73 46.79
C SER A 147 11.13 20.51 45.63
N GLY A 148 11.32 21.51 44.77
CA GLY A 148 12.24 21.41 43.63
C GLY A 148 13.71 21.47 44.03
N LEU A 149 14.04 22.25 45.07
CA LEU A 149 15.40 22.34 45.61
C LEU A 149 15.77 21.12 46.45
N ALA A 150 14.81 20.52 47.16
CA ALA A 150 15.01 19.27 47.89
C ALA A 150 15.39 18.10 46.95
N GLN A 151 14.66 17.94 45.83
CA GLN A 151 15.00 16.93 44.81
C GLN A 151 16.35 17.22 44.14
N ALA A 152 16.67 18.49 43.90
CA ALA A 152 17.97 18.89 43.37
C ALA A 152 19.12 18.51 44.32
N ARG A 153 18.92 18.67 45.63
CA ARG A 153 19.89 18.27 46.66
C ARG A 153 20.12 16.76 46.65
N GLU A 154 19.05 15.98 46.63
CA GLU A 154 19.13 14.51 46.58
C GLU A 154 19.94 14.03 45.36
N LEU A 155 19.70 14.62 44.19
CA LEU A 155 20.44 14.28 42.97
C LEU A 155 21.93 14.65 43.06
N LEU A 156 22.26 15.80 43.67
CA LEU A 156 23.65 16.21 43.91
C LEU A 156 24.37 15.26 44.86
N ASP A 157 23.68 14.78 45.90
CA ASP A 157 24.21 13.80 46.85
C ASP A 157 24.43 12.43 46.17
N GLN A 158 23.56 12.06 45.22
CA GLN A 158 23.69 10.87 44.37
C GLN A 158 24.75 11.00 43.26
N GLY A 159 25.52 12.09 43.21
CA GLY A 159 26.57 12.27 42.21
C GLY A 159 26.08 12.75 40.84
N THR A 160 24.85 13.28 40.75
CA THR A 160 24.28 13.86 39.54
C THR A 160 24.30 15.39 39.60
N SER A 161 24.86 16.03 38.58
CA SER A 161 24.94 17.49 38.51
C SER A 161 23.57 18.13 38.24
N ILE A 162 23.43 19.42 38.57
CA ILE A 162 22.23 20.20 38.24
C ILE A 162 22.61 21.25 37.21
N LEU A 163 21.92 21.29 36.07
CA LEU A 163 22.14 22.28 35.03
C LEU A 163 20.96 23.25 34.98
N ALA A 164 21.28 24.55 35.04
CA ALA A 164 20.27 25.59 35.04
C ALA A 164 20.70 26.86 34.29
N PHE A 165 19.67 27.60 33.86
CA PHE A 165 19.78 28.92 33.25
C PHE A 165 19.15 29.96 34.20
N PRO A 166 19.85 30.42 35.25
CA PRO A 166 19.25 31.15 36.37
C PRO A 166 18.83 32.59 36.04
N GLU A 167 19.00 33.05 34.79
CA GLU A 167 18.41 34.31 34.29
C GLU A 167 16.87 34.22 34.21
N GLY A 168 16.30 33.00 34.13
CA GLY A 168 14.87 32.73 34.11
C GLY A 168 14.13 33.17 32.84
N ARG A 169 14.72 34.04 32.01
CA ARG A 169 14.27 34.42 30.67
C ARG A 169 15.49 34.60 29.76
N ARG A 170 15.30 34.36 28.46
CA ARG A 170 16.33 34.62 27.42
C ARG A 170 16.68 36.11 27.37
N SER A 171 17.96 36.43 27.40
CA SER A 171 18.49 37.78 27.25
C SER A 171 18.14 38.36 25.88
N ARG A 172 17.57 39.57 25.87
CA ARG A 172 17.24 40.32 24.63
C ARG A 172 18.40 41.18 24.14
N ARG A 173 19.35 41.52 25.01
CA ARG A 173 20.45 42.45 24.72
C ARG A 173 21.84 41.78 24.74
N GLY A 174 21.88 40.45 24.88
CA GLY A 174 23.13 39.67 24.89
C GLY A 174 23.98 39.80 26.16
N ALA A 175 23.61 40.66 27.12
CA ALA A 175 24.23 40.72 28.44
C ALA A 175 23.63 39.67 29.39
N ILE A 176 24.41 39.21 30.36
CA ILE A 176 23.96 38.27 31.40
C ILE A 176 23.09 39.02 32.42
N ALA A 177 21.82 38.62 32.51
CA ALA A 177 20.85 39.18 33.44
C ALA A 177 21.19 38.82 34.91
N PRO A 178 20.56 39.47 35.90
CA PRO A 178 20.64 39.04 37.29
C PRO A 178 20.23 37.56 37.43
N LEU A 179 21.02 36.79 38.17
CA LEU A 179 20.80 35.36 38.37
C LEU A 179 19.87 35.15 39.59
N ARG A 180 18.99 34.15 39.54
CA ARG A 180 18.14 33.78 40.70
C ARG A 180 18.97 33.10 41.78
N GLY A 181 18.71 33.42 43.06
CA GLY A 181 19.55 33.05 44.21
C GLY A 181 19.48 31.58 44.65
N GLY A 182 18.35 30.89 44.47
CA GLY A 182 18.09 29.57 45.09
C GLY A 182 19.11 28.47 44.77
N LEU A 183 19.74 28.50 43.59
CA LEU A 183 20.74 27.50 43.19
C LEU A 183 22.10 27.70 43.86
N PHE A 184 22.42 28.93 44.25
CA PHE A 184 23.66 29.24 44.95
C PHE A 184 23.57 28.81 46.42
N GLN A 185 22.40 28.99 47.04
CA GLN A 185 22.12 28.45 48.37
C GLN A 185 22.17 26.92 48.36
N LEU A 186 21.53 26.27 47.38
CA LEU A 186 21.62 24.81 47.19
C LEU A 186 23.06 24.31 47.06
N ALA A 187 23.91 25.01 46.31
CA ALA A 187 25.33 24.64 46.15
C ALA A 187 26.10 24.73 47.49
N ILE A 188 25.81 25.76 48.30
CA ILE A 188 26.40 25.92 49.64
C ILE A 188 25.91 24.81 50.58
N ASP A 189 24.61 24.54 50.59
CA ASP A 189 23.98 23.56 51.49
C ASP A 189 24.40 22.12 51.17
N SER A 190 24.64 21.82 49.89
CA SER A 190 25.14 20.51 49.42
C SER A 190 26.66 20.38 49.43
N GLY A 191 27.38 21.48 49.72
CA GLY A 191 28.84 21.53 49.67
C GLY A 191 29.43 21.23 48.28
N LYS A 192 28.64 21.36 47.20
CA LYS A 192 29.08 21.12 45.82
C LYS A 192 29.52 22.41 45.15
N PRO A 193 30.54 22.39 44.27
CA PRO A 193 31.00 23.60 43.60
C PRO A 193 30.00 24.11 42.56
N VAL A 194 30.06 25.41 42.29
CA VAL A 194 29.34 26.04 41.17
C VAL A 194 30.28 26.15 39.97
N VAL A 195 29.87 25.62 38.82
CA VAL A 195 30.64 25.69 37.57
C VAL A 195 29.95 26.63 36.59
N PRO A 196 30.50 27.83 36.35
CA PRO A 196 29.93 28.74 35.37
C PRO A 196 30.24 28.28 33.93
N VAL A 197 29.24 28.33 33.06
CA VAL A 197 29.34 27.96 31.65
C VAL A 197 28.84 29.11 30.78
N VAL A 198 29.72 29.61 29.91
CA VAL A 198 29.42 30.72 29.01
C VAL A 198 29.20 30.21 27.60
N ILE A 199 28.02 30.45 27.05
CA ILE A 199 27.58 30.14 25.69
C ILE A 199 27.47 31.45 24.92
N GLU A 200 28.21 31.56 23.83
CA GLU A 200 28.17 32.71 22.92
C GLU A 200 27.90 32.27 21.48
N GLY A 201 27.22 33.14 20.73
CA GLY A 201 26.94 32.97 19.29
C GLY A 201 25.59 32.35 18.96
N THR A 202 24.93 31.71 19.93
CA THR A 202 23.54 31.23 19.80
C THR A 202 22.54 32.38 19.69
N GLY A 203 22.77 33.49 20.41
CA GLY A 203 21.98 34.71 20.30
C GLY A 203 22.12 35.40 18.94
N ALA A 204 23.29 35.34 18.30
CA ALA A 204 23.48 35.86 16.94
C ALA A 204 22.77 35.00 15.89
N ALA A 205 22.71 33.69 16.14
CA ALA A 205 22.14 32.69 15.22
C ALA A 205 20.61 32.70 15.21
N LEU A 206 19.98 32.80 16.39
CA LEU A 206 18.53 32.73 16.52
C LEU A 206 18.05 33.50 17.75
N GLN A 207 17.60 34.73 17.56
CA GLN A 207 17.01 35.55 18.61
C GLN A 207 15.56 35.20 18.88
N LYS A 208 15.06 35.70 20.02
CA LYS A 208 13.64 35.61 20.36
C LYS A 208 12.82 36.47 19.37
N GLY A 209 12.03 35.80 18.52
CA GLY A 209 11.17 36.42 17.52
C GLY A 209 11.70 36.28 16.09
N ASP A 210 12.88 35.70 15.89
CA ASP A 210 13.40 35.43 14.55
C ASP A 210 12.54 34.37 13.85
N LEU A 211 12.26 34.64 12.58
CA LEU A 211 11.53 33.75 11.68
C LEU A 211 12.45 32.68 11.07
N GLY A 212 13.77 32.88 11.01
CA GLY A 212 14.73 31.90 10.49
C GLY A 212 16.07 31.94 11.21
N MET A 213 16.82 30.84 11.17
CA MET A 213 18.12 30.71 11.83
C MET A 213 19.27 31.10 10.90
N ARG A 214 20.18 31.95 11.40
CA ARG A 214 21.46 32.26 10.75
C ARG A 214 22.50 31.18 11.09
N PRO A 215 23.54 30.98 10.27
CA PRO A 215 24.62 30.04 10.55
C PRO A 215 25.16 30.15 11.99
N PRO A 216 24.96 29.11 12.84
CA PRO A 216 25.29 29.21 14.25
C PRO A 216 26.78 29.00 14.50
N ARG A 217 27.49 30.00 15.02
CA ARG A 217 28.89 29.86 15.46
C ARG A 217 28.94 29.87 16.97
N VAL A 218 28.82 28.69 17.56
CA VAL A 218 28.63 28.56 19.01
C VAL A 218 29.95 28.21 19.68
N ILE A 219 30.34 29.03 20.67
CA ILE A 219 31.42 28.70 21.60
C ILE A 219 30.79 28.47 22.97
N LEU A 220 31.06 27.30 23.53
CA LEU A 220 30.72 26.97 24.91
C LEU A 220 32.01 26.89 25.71
N ARG A 221 32.20 27.80 26.67
CA ARG A 221 33.36 27.83 27.56
C ARG A 221 32.94 27.44 28.98
N VAL A 222 33.54 26.37 29.50
CA VAL A 222 33.45 25.98 30.91
C VAL A 222 34.50 26.76 31.68
N LEU A 223 34.08 27.49 32.72
CA LEU A 223 34.98 28.22 33.62
C LEU A 223 35.39 27.35 34.81
N ASP A 224 36.41 27.79 35.54
CA ASP A 224 36.88 27.11 36.73
C ASP A 224 35.77 26.99 37.79
N ALA A 225 35.73 25.83 38.44
CA ALA A 225 34.79 25.54 39.50
C ALA A 225 35.02 26.49 40.69
N ILE A 226 33.94 27.02 41.25
CA ILE A 226 33.98 27.89 42.42
C ILE A 226 33.53 27.06 43.63
N GLU A 227 34.47 26.82 44.54
CA GLU A 227 34.22 26.11 45.79
C GLU A 227 33.28 26.91 46.70
N THR A 228 32.34 26.23 47.34
CA THR A 228 31.30 26.87 48.15
C THR A 228 31.69 27.07 49.62
N ALA A 229 32.76 26.43 50.09
CA ALA A 229 33.24 26.54 51.47
C ALA A 229 33.52 27.99 51.93
N PRO A 230 34.14 28.88 51.13
CA PRO A 230 34.37 30.28 51.52
C PRO A 230 33.10 31.14 51.60
N TYR A 231 31.98 30.62 51.09
CA TYR A 231 30.70 31.33 51.02
C TYR A 231 29.71 30.86 52.09
N LYS A 232 30.14 30.07 53.09
CA LYS A 232 29.31 29.71 54.24
C LYS A 232 29.05 30.92 55.13
N GLY A 233 27.84 31.03 55.68
CA GLY A 233 27.42 32.12 56.56
C GLY A 233 26.44 33.11 55.91
N GLU A 234 26.02 34.12 56.68
CA GLU A 234 25.00 35.08 56.27
C GLU A 234 25.42 35.86 55.01
N GLY A 235 24.49 36.02 54.07
CA GLY A 235 24.74 36.65 52.76
C GLY A 235 25.67 35.86 51.82
N GLY A 236 26.03 34.62 52.14
CA GLY A 236 26.93 33.78 51.35
C GLY A 236 26.47 33.54 49.90
N ALA A 237 25.20 33.16 49.72
CA ALA A 237 24.62 32.93 48.40
C ALA A 237 24.56 34.20 47.52
N GLU A 238 24.35 35.37 48.14
CA GLU A 238 24.36 36.68 47.48
C GLU A 238 25.76 36.98 46.90
N ARG A 239 26.81 36.77 47.70
CA ARG A 239 28.21 36.95 47.29
C ARG A 239 28.61 35.98 46.19
N LEU A 240 28.33 34.68 46.38
CA LEU A 240 28.64 33.64 45.39
C LEU A 240 27.94 33.90 44.05
N ARG A 241 26.67 34.33 44.09
CA ARG A 241 25.92 34.75 42.91
C ARG A 241 26.59 35.93 42.19
N GLY A 242 27.02 36.94 42.95
CA GLY A 242 27.72 38.12 42.43
C GLY A 242 29.00 37.73 41.69
N ASP A 243 29.83 36.92 42.32
CA ASP A 243 31.12 36.46 41.79
C ASP A 243 30.95 35.60 40.53
N VAL A 244 30.00 34.65 40.54
CA VAL A 244 29.68 33.81 39.38
C VAL A 244 29.22 34.69 38.21
N ARG A 245 28.33 35.65 38.45
CA ARG A 245 27.84 36.55 37.41
C ARG A 245 28.96 37.42 36.84
N ALA A 246 29.84 37.96 37.69
CA ALA A 246 30.96 38.79 37.26
C ALA A 246 31.94 37.99 36.39
N LYS A 247 32.30 36.77 36.81
CA LYS A 247 33.17 35.87 36.03
C LYS A 247 32.56 35.47 34.68
N MET A 248 31.27 35.15 34.65
CA MET A 248 30.59 34.84 33.39
C MET A 248 30.52 36.05 32.45
N ALA A 249 30.29 37.25 32.99
CA ALA A 249 30.26 38.49 32.20
C ALA A 249 31.63 38.80 31.58
N ALA A 250 32.70 38.72 32.35
CA ALA A 250 34.06 38.91 31.86
C ALA A 250 34.41 37.90 30.75
N ALA A 251 34.15 36.61 30.98
CA ALA A 251 34.41 35.57 29.99
C ALA A 251 33.57 35.72 28.72
N LEU A 252 32.33 36.20 28.83
CA LEU A 252 31.48 36.49 27.69
C LEU A 252 32.04 37.63 26.84
N ASP A 253 32.56 38.68 27.47
CA ASP A 253 33.17 39.82 26.79
C ASP A 253 34.49 39.42 26.11
N GLU A 254 35.33 38.60 26.75
CA GLU A 254 36.53 38.01 26.14
C GLU A 254 36.21 37.17 24.89
N LEU A 255 35.17 36.33 24.97
CA LEU A 255 34.74 35.50 23.83
C LEU A 255 34.28 36.36 22.66
N ARG A 256 33.62 37.49 22.94
CA ARG A 256 33.19 38.45 21.91
C ARG A 256 34.34 39.20 21.27
N GLN A 257 35.37 39.55 22.04
CA GLN A 257 36.56 40.21 21.52
C GLN A 257 37.41 39.27 20.67
N SER A 258 37.60 38.02 21.12
CA SER A 258 38.38 37.00 20.39
C SER A 258 37.70 36.46 19.12
N SER A 259 36.37 36.54 19.03
CA SER A 259 35.61 36.04 17.87
C SER A 259 35.64 36.95 16.64
N ARG A 260 36.22 38.15 16.71
CA ARG A 260 36.30 39.10 15.58
C ARG A 260 37.31 38.71 14.47
N HIS A 261 38.18 37.71 14.70
CA HIS A 261 39.31 37.39 13.79
C HIS A 261 39.37 35.95 13.25
N LEU A 262 38.33 35.13 13.38
CA LEU A 262 38.36 33.74 12.88
C LEU A 262 37.80 33.61 11.45
N ALA A 263 38.72 33.60 10.48
CA ALA A 263 38.49 33.16 9.10
C ALA A 263 38.45 31.61 8.99
N MET A 264 37.78 31.16 7.93
CA MET A 264 37.34 29.78 7.62
C MET A 264 38.46 28.74 7.50
N PRO A 265 38.15 27.45 7.74
CA PRO A 265 37.97 26.53 6.61
C PRO A 265 36.81 25.52 6.79
N ASN A 266 36.11 25.18 5.69
CA ASN A 266 35.48 23.87 5.36
C ASN A 266 34.38 23.97 4.30
N GLY A 267 34.70 24.53 3.13
CA GLY A 267 33.80 24.50 1.96
C GLY A 267 33.62 23.11 1.33
N LEU A 268 34.52 22.16 1.61
CA LEU A 268 34.54 20.85 0.94
C LEU A 268 33.35 19.95 1.31
N VAL A 269 33.02 19.85 2.60
CA VAL A 269 31.96 18.94 3.09
C VAL A 269 30.56 19.43 2.69
N THR A 270 30.32 20.74 2.73
CA THR A 270 29.04 21.33 2.29
C THR A 270 28.88 21.27 0.77
N ARG A 271 29.96 21.48 0.00
CA ARG A 271 29.95 21.25 -1.45
C ARG A 271 29.70 19.77 -1.79
N ALA A 272 30.24 18.83 -1.01
CA ALA A 272 30.00 17.41 -1.19
C ALA A 272 28.54 17.03 -0.88
N ALA A 273 27.95 17.52 0.22
CA ALA A 273 26.56 17.23 0.58
C ALA A 273 25.54 17.87 -0.39
N LEU A 274 25.75 19.13 -0.78
CA LEU A 274 24.94 19.79 -1.81
C LEU A 274 25.13 19.14 -3.18
N GLY A 275 26.35 18.72 -3.50
CA GLY A 275 26.66 17.93 -4.70
C GLY A 275 25.90 16.61 -4.72
N LEU A 276 25.92 15.85 -3.62
CA LEU A 276 25.17 14.60 -3.49
C LEU A 276 23.66 14.83 -3.60
N ALA A 277 23.11 15.85 -2.95
CA ALA A 277 21.68 16.18 -3.07
C ALA A 277 21.29 16.59 -4.50
N ALA A 278 22.12 17.42 -5.15
CA ALA A 278 21.93 17.81 -6.53
C ALA A 278 22.03 16.61 -7.49
N LEU A 279 22.99 15.70 -7.25
CA LEU A 279 23.12 14.45 -8.00
C LEU A 279 21.91 13.54 -7.81
N SER A 280 21.38 13.42 -6.60
CA SER A 280 20.15 12.65 -6.36
C SER A 280 18.93 13.24 -7.06
N VAL A 281 18.77 14.57 -7.03
CA VAL A 281 17.68 15.24 -7.77
C VAL A 281 17.87 15.09 -9.28
N ALA A 282 19.10 15.28 -9.79
CA ALA A 282 19.41 15.06 -11.20
C ALA A 282 19.18 13.60 -11.62
N ALA A 283 19.49 12.63 -10.76
CA ALA A 283 19.19 11.22 -11.00
C ALA A 283 17.68 10.95 -11.04
N LEU A 284 16.90 11.52 -10.13
CA LEU A 284 15.43 11.39 -10.16
C LEU A 284 14.82 12.03 -11.40
N ILE A 285 15.29 13.22 -11.81
CA ILE A 285 14.90 13.86 -13.08
C ILE A 285 15.33 12.98 -14.26
N GLY A 286 16.54 12.43 -14.24
CA GLY A 286 17.05 11.53 -15.25
C GLY A 286 16.20 10.28 -15.40
N VAL A 287 15.76 9.67 -14.29
CA VAL A 287 14.80 8.55 -14.29
C VAL A 287 13.47 8.98 -14.88
N ALA A 288 12.92 10.14 -14.49
CA ALA A 288 11.67 10.65 -15.02
C ALA A 288 11.74 10.87 -16.53
N VAL A 289 12.82 11.50 -17.01
CA VAL A 289 13.07 11.73 -18.43
C VAL A 289 13.26 10.40 -19.16
N TYR A 290 14.00 9.44 -18.58
CA TYR A 290 14.17 8.11 -19.15
C TYR A 290 12.82 7.39 -19.28
N VAL A 291 11.98 7.39 -18.24
CA VAL A 291 10.65 6.78 -18.32
C VAL A 291 9.82 7.45 -19.41
N GLN A 292 9.76 8.78 -19.42
CA GLN A 292 8.96 9.53 -20.39
C GLN A 292 9.43 9.34 -21.83
N SER A 293 10.73 9.17 -22.06
CA SER A 293 11.32 9.08 -23.40
C SER A 293 11.50 7.66 -23.92
N ALA A 294 11.69 6.67 -23.04
CA ALA A 294 12.10 5.32 -23.43
C ALA A 294 11.22 4.20 -22.87
N CYS A 295 10.35 4.46 -21.89
CA CYS A 295 9.49 3.43 -21.29
C CYS A 295 8.02 3.57 -21.67
N ILE A 296 7.59 4.75 -22.14
CA ILE A 296 6.23 4.96 -22.63
C ILE A 296 6.11 4.43 -24.05
N ALA A 297 5.19 3.49 -24.23
CA ALA A 297 4.89 2.90 -25.53
C ALA A 297 4.21 3.94 -26.43
N ALA A 298 4.79 4.18 -27.61
CA ALA A 298 4.16 4.97 -28.65
C ALA A 298 3.13 4.12 -29.43
N PRO A 299 2.05 4.73 -29.94
CA PRO A 299 1.15 4.03 -30.87
C PRO A 299 1.92 3.58 -32.13
N PRO A 300 1.60 2.40 -32.69
CA PRO A 300 2.20 1.94 -33.94
C PRO A 300 1.76 2.84 -35.10
N GLY A 301 2.56 2.88 -36.16
CA GLY A 301 2.12 3.47 -37.42
C GLY A 301 0.98 2.64 -38.03
N TYR A 302 -0.04 3.30 -38.57
CA TYR A 302 -1.15 2.64 -39.28
C TYR A 302 -1.36 3.28 -40.65
N SER A 303 -1.09 2.49 -41.70
CA SER A 303 -1.24 2.86 -43.10
C SER A 303 -2.54 2.37 -43.75
N GLY A 304 -3.38 1.64 -43.00
CA GLY A 304 -4.68 1.17 -43.48
C GLY A 304 -5.74 2.27 -43.50
N SER A 305 -6.90 1.95 -44.08
CA SER A 305 -8.02 2.89 -44.15
C SER A 305 -8.61 3.18 -42.77
N ARG A 306 -8.97 4.44 -42.54
CA ARG A 306 -9.77 4.90 -41.39
C ARG A 306 -11.22 5.21 -41.76
N ALA A 307 -11.71 4.75 -42.92
CA ALA A 307 -13.05 5.05 -43.42
C ALA A 307 -14.18 4.68 -42.44
N LEU A 308 -13.98 3.70 -41.54
CA LEU A 308 -14.94 3.37 -40.49
C LEU A 308 -15.17 4.53 -39.51
N ALA A 309 -14.15 5.36 -39.23
CA ALA A 309 -14.27 6.51 -38.34
C ALA A 309 -15.11 7.67 -38.92
N GLU A 310 -15.23 7.72 -40.24
CA GLU A 310 -16.09 8.70 -40.94
C GLU A 310 -17.57 8.31 -40.91
N LYS A 311 -17.87 7.05 -40.55
CA LYS A 311 -19.25 6.56 -40.44
C LYS A 311 -19.86 6.93 -39.09
N SER A 312 -21.14 7.26 -39.10
CA SER A 312 -21.93 7.42 -37.88
C SER A 312 -22.43 6.07 -37.37
N VAL A 313 -22.63 5.97 -36.06
CA VAL A 313 -23.26 4.79 -35.46
C VAL A 313 -24.74 4.78 -35.84
N GLY A 314 -25.15 3.76 -36.59
CA GLY A 314 -26.52 3.51 -37.00
C GLY A 314 -27.27 2.62 -36.02
N ARG A 315 -28.48 2.21 -36.42
CA ARG A 315 -29.32 1.26 -35.66
C ARG A 315 -29.96 0.23 -36.57
N PHE A 316 -30.13 -0.97 -36.05
CA PHE A 316 -30.98 -2.03 -36.61
C PHE A 316 -31.77 -2.67 -35.48
N GLY A 317 -33.06 -2.36 -35.38
CA GLY A 317 -33.84 -2.69 -34.19
C GLY A 317 -33.27 -2.03 -32.93
N ASP A 318 -33.00 -2.84 -31.91
CA ASP A 318 -32.36 -2.45 -30.65
C ASP A 318 -30.82 -2.39 -30.74
N ALA A 319 -30.23 -2.98 -31.79
CA ALA A 319 -28.79 -3.01 -31.98
C ALA A 319 -28.24 -1.68 -32.54
N LYS A 320 -27.08 -1.26 -32.04
CA LYS A 320 -26.21 -0.24 -32.64
C LYS A 320 -25.41 -0.88 -33.77
N THR A 321 -25.18 -0.19 -34.88
CA THR A 321 -24.39 -0.68 -36.02
C THR A 321 -23.30 0.31 -36.43
N LEU A 322 -22.15 -0.20 -36.89
CA LEU A 322 -21.05 0.62 -37.42
C LEU A 322 -20.29 -0.18 -38.49
N GLY A 323 -20.58 0.11 -39.76
CA GLY A 323 -20.15 -0.77 -40.86
C GLY A 323 -20.82 -2.14 -40.72
N ASP A 324 -20.03 -3.21 -40.80
CA ASP A 324 -20.51 -4.58 -40.59
C ASP A 324 -20.58 -5.00 -39.12
N ASN A 325 -20.08 -4.15 -38.22
CA ASN A 325 -20.03 -4.39 -36.78
C ASN A 325 -21.34 -3.97 -36.11
N TRP A 326 -21.66 -4.61 -34.99
CA TRP A 326 -22.86 -4.26 -34.22
C TRP A 326 -22.71 -4.54 -32.73
N SER A 327 -23.57 -3.92 -31.94
CA SER A 327 -23.71 -4.21 -30.51
C SER A 327 -25.15 -4.11 -30.06
N ARG A 328 -25.54 -4.97 -29.12
CA ARG A 328 -26.86 -4.95 -28.47
C ARG A 328 -26.73 -5.41 -27.02
N VAL A 329 -27.81 -5.29 -26.25
CA VAL A 329 -27.87 -5.81 -24.88
C VAL A 329 -28.95 -6.86 -24.81
N ARG A 330 -28.59 -8.08 -24.39
CA ARG A 330 -29.52 -9.21 -24.26
C ARG A 330 -29.47 -9.78 -22.84
N GLY A 331 -30.63 -9.82 -22.18
CA GLY A 331 -30.74 -10.33 -20.81
C GLY A 331 -29.80 -9.66 -19.80
N GLY A 332 -29.48 -8.38 -20.02
CA GLY A 332 -28.55 -7.60 -19.20
C GLY A 332 -27.05 -7.79 -19.53
N VAL A 333 -26.71 -8.58 -20.55
CA VAL A 333 -25.32 -8.77 -21.01
C VAL A 333 -25.12 -8.02 -22.33
N THR A 334 -24.00 -7.31 -22.45
CA THR A 334 -23.65 -6.62 -23.69
C THR A 334 -23.07 -7.62 -24.67
N GLU A 335 -23.55 -7.57 -25.91
CA GLU A 335 -23.05 -8.32 -27.05
C GLU A 335 -22.38 -7.37 -28.02
N VAL A 336 -21.21 -7.73 -28.53
CA VAL A 336 -20.45 -6.94 -29.52
C VAL A 336 -19.94 -7.86 -30.62
N ALA A 337 -20.34 -7.61 -31.86
CA ALA A 337 -19.85 -8.29 -33.05
C ALA A 337 -18.82 -7.41 -33.77
N LEU A 338 -17.64 -7.98 -33.96
CA LEU A 338 -16.47 -7.33 -34.53
C LEU A 338 -15.99 -8.09 -35.76
N SER A 339 -15.78 -7.38 -36.85
CA SER A 339 -15.33 -7.89 -38.14
C SER A 339 -14.44 -6.87 -38.83
N GLY A 340 -13.66 -7.34 -39.80
CA GLY A 340 -12.71 -6.51 -40.54
C GLY A 340 -11.29 -6.60 -39.98
N ASN A 341 -10.47 -5.63 -40.36
CA ASN A 341 -9.06 -5.61 -39.95
C ASN A 341 -8.89 -5.27 -38.46
N SER A 342 -7.69 -5.43 -37.92
CA SER A 342 -7.43 -5.22 -36.49
C SER A 342 -7.85 -3.85 -35.98
N TRP A 343 -7.51 -2.78 -36.70
CA TRP A 343 -7.87 -1.42 -36.30
C TRP A 343 -9.39 -1.21 -36.29
N GLU A 344 -10.10 -1.68 -37.32
CA GLU A 344 -11.57 -1.57 -37.41
C GLU A 344 -12.28 -2.26 -36.24
N ARG A 345 -11.83 -3.47 -35.86
CA ARG A 345 -12.39 -4.20 -34.71
C ARG A 345 -12.19 -3.43 -33.41
N GLY A 346 -10.98 -2.92 -33.18
CA GLY A 346 -10.68 -2.11 -32.00
C GLY A 346 -11.54 -0.85 -31.94
N TYR A 347 -11.60 -0.11 -33.05
CA TYR A 347 -12.37 1.14 -33.15
C TYR A 347 -13.86 0.90 -32.92
N ALA A 348 -14.45 -0.10 -33.60
CA ALA A 348 -15.86 -0.45 -33.40
C ALA A 348 -16.15 -0.86 -31.96
N SER A 349 -15.28 -1.67 -31.34
CA SER A 349 -15.43 -2.09 -29.95
C SER A 349 -15.54 -0.89 -29.02
N ALA A 350 -14.63 0.09 -29.11
CA ALA A 350 -14.67 1.28 -28.25
C ALA A 350 -15.93 2.13 -28.47
N ARG A 351 -16.37 2.28 -29.72
CA ARG A 351 -17.53 3.11 -30.07
C ARG A 351 -18.86 2.54 -29.58
N PHE A 352 -18.95 1.23 -29.36
CA PHE A 352 -20.18 0.62 -28.87
C PHE A 352 -20.38 0.72 -27.36
N THR A 353 -19.29 0.75 -26.60
CA THR A 353 -19.26 0.59 -25.14
C THR A 353 -18.54 1.73 -24.38
N PRO A 354 -18.72 3.02 -24.74
CA PRO A 354 -17.96 4.12 -24.15
C PRO A 354 -18.24 4.31 -22.65
N GLU A 355 -19.49 4.11 -22.20
CA GLU A 355 -19.84 4.23 -20.78
C GLU A 355 -19.15 3.14 -19.94
N GLN A 356 -19.12 1.90 -20.44
CA GLN A 356 -18.45 0.79 -19.77
C GLN A 356 -16.93 1.00 -19.70
N LEU A 357 -16.32 1.57 -20.75
CA LEU A 357 -14.88 1.91 -20.74
C LEU A 357 -14.57 2.88 -19.60
N LYS A 358 -15.34 3.96 -19.51
CA LYS A 358 -15.17 4.99 -18.49
C LYS A 358 -15.39 4.43 -17.08
N GLU A 359 -16.51 3.73 -16.84
CA GLU A 359 -16.84 3.19 -15.51
C GLU A 359 -15.77 2.21 -15.00
N GLN A 360 -15.26 1.35 -15.89
CA GLN A 360 -14.23 0.37 -15.53
C GLN A 360 -12.88 1.02 -15.27
N GLU A 361 -12.46 1.99 -16.10
CA GLU A 361 -11.20 2.72 -15.88
C GLU A 361 -11.24 3.53 -14.57
N ASP A 362 -12.33 4.27 -14.32
CA ASP A 362 -12.54 5.01 -13.08
C ASP A 362 -12.47 4.10 -11.85
N HIS A 363 -13.09 2.91 -11.95
CA HIS A 363 -13.05 1.94 -10.88
C HIS A 363 -11.64 1.37 -10.68
N LEU A 364 -10.95 0.98 -11.75
CA LEU A 364 -9.59 0.42 -11.66
C LEU A 364 -8.63 1.41 -10.99
N LEU A 365 -8.66 2.68 -11.40
CA LEU A 365 -7.82 3.73 -10.82
C LEU A 365 -8.14 3.99 -9.35
N LYS A 366 -9.43 3.95 -8.97
CA LYS A 366 -9.85 4.03 -7.57
C LYS A 366 -9.37 2.82 -6.76
N THR A 367 -9.47 1.62 -7.30
CA THR A 367 -9.03 0.39 -6.61
C THR A 367 -7.52 0.40 -6.38
N VAL A 368 -6.73 0.96 -7.31
CA VAL A 368 -5.30 1.19 -7.08
C VAL A 368 -5.05 2.16 -5.91
N ASP A 369 -5.89 3.18 -5.71
CA ASP A 369 -5.83 4.07 -4.53
C ASP A 369 -6.08 3.29 -3.22
N GLU A 370 -6.92 2.25 -3.24
CA GLU A 370 -7.26 1.45 -2.06
C GLU A 370 -6.19 0.40 -1.72
N PHE A 371 -5.51 -0.17 -2.72
CA PHE A 371 -4.49 -1.20 -2.50
C PHE A 371 -3.13 -0.66 -2.05
N LEU A 372 -2.81 0.57 -2.46
CA LEU A 372 -1.55 1.23 -2.11
C LEU A 372 -1.76 2.13 -0.89
N PRO A 373 -1.29 1.75 0.31
CA PRO A 373 -1.57 2.46 1.56
C PRO A 373 -0.86 3.82 1.68
N TRP A 374 -0.09 4.21 0.66
CA TRP A 374 0.76 5.40 0.66
C TRP A 374 -0.02 6.61 0.12
N PRO A 375 0.05 7.78 0.81
CA PRO A 375 -0.57 9.00 0.30
C PRO A 375 -0.03 9.35 -1.10
N LYS A 376 -0.90 9.96 -1.94
CA LYS A 376 -0.52 10.47 -3.26
C LYS A 376 0.67 11.43 -3.08
N GLY A 377 1.87 10.99 -3.49
CA GLY A 377 3.14 11.63 -3.14
C GLY A 377 4.36 10.90 -3.72
N PRO A 378 5.59 11.22 -3.24
CA PRO A 378 6.84 10.76 -3.87
C PRO A 378 6.99 9.24 -3.97
N VAL A 379 6.51 8.48 -2.97
CA VAL A 379 6.56 7.01 -2.98
C VAL A 379 5.73 6.43 -4.12
N ARG A 380 4.50 6.93 -4.28
CA ARG A 380 3.62 6.48 -5.37
C ARG A 380 4.14 6.89 -6.74
N TRP A 381 4.72 8.08 -6.84
CA TRP A 381 5.40 8.51 -8.06
C TRP A 381 6.56 7.57 -8.42
N LEU A 382 7.43 7.21 -7.45
CA LEU A 382 8.52 6.24 -7.66
C LEU A 382 8.01 4.87 -8.08
N LEU A 383 6.92 4.38 -7.48
CA LEU A 383 6.29 3.11 -7.89
C LEU A 383 5.81 3.16 -9.34
N LYS A 384 5.15 4.25 -9.76
CA LYS A 384 4.77 4.44 -11.17
C LYS A 384 5.99 4.42 -12.09
N GLN A 385 7.09 5.09 -11.72
CA GLN A 385 8.33 5.04 -12.52
C GLN A 385 8.88 3.61 -12.60
N GLY A 386 8.88 2.87 -11.49
CA GLY A 386 9.32 1.48 -11.44
C GLY A 386 8.49 0.57 -12.35
N ILE A 387 7.16 0.68 -12.32
CA ILE A 387 6.26 -0.05 -13.22
C ILE A 387 6.53 0.33 -14.68
N GLY A 388 6.70 1.63 -14.98
CA GLY A 388 7.06 2.09 -16.32
C GLY A 388 8.35 1.46 -16.83
N VAL A 389 9.42 1.47 -16.02
CA VAL A 389 10.70 0.83 -16.36
C VAL A 389 10.53 -0.68 -16.54
N ASN A 390 9.76 -1.34 -15.67
CA ASN A 390 9.50 -2.77 -15.76
C ASN A 390 8.83 -3.12 -17.09
N ASN A 391 7.75 -2.40 -17.42
CA ASN A 391 6.88 -2.68 -18.55
C ASN A 391 7.37 -2.07 -19.87
N ARG A 392 8.55 -1.44 -19.89
CA ARG A 392 9.12 -0.78 -21.08
C ARG A 392 9.20 -1.70 -22.31
N ARG A 393 9.35 -3.01 -22.09
CA ARG A 393 9.45 -4.03 -23.14
C ARG A 393 8.13 -4.73 -23.45
N LEU A 394 7.03 -4.38 -22.78
CA LEU A 394 5.71 -4.97 -23.05
C LEU A 394 5.33 -4.91 -24.54
N PRO A 395 5.59 -3.82 -25.30
CA PRO A 395 5.31 -3.79 -26.74
C PRO A 395 6.06 -4.85 -27.56
N ASP A 396 7.20 -5.38 -27.08
CA ASP A 396 7.97 -6.40 -27.80
C ASP A 396 7.24 -7.75 -27.84
N TYR A 397 6.29 -7.97 -26.92
CA TYR A 397 5.57 -9.24 -26.75
C TYR A 397 4.13 -9.22 -27.27
N VAL A 398 3.72 -8.09 -27.82
CA VAL A 398 2.41 -7.87 -28.45
C VAL A 398 2.62 -7.84 -29.96
N THR A 399 1.85 -8.62 -30.73
CA THR A 399 2.00 -8.67 -32.18
C THR A 399 1.57 -7.36 -32.83
N GLU A 400 2.01 -7.10 -34.05
CA GLU A 400 1.56 -5.91 -34.78
C GLU A 400 0.04 -5.89 -34.99
N GLU A 401 -0.59 -7.04 -35.24
CA GLU A 401 -2.04 -7.12 -35.37
C GLU A 401 -2.77 -6.78 -34.05
N GLU A 402 -2.22 -7.18 -32.91
CA GLU A 402 -2.75 -6.83 -31.58
C GLU A 402 -2.53 -5.34 -31.27
N LYS A 403 -1.35 -4.79 -31.59
CA LYS A 403 -1.03 -3.36 -31.40
C LYS A 403 -1.97 -2.47 -32.22
N LEU A 404 -2.30 -2.87 -33.44
CA LEU A 404 -3.23 -2.15 -34.32
C LEU A 404 -4.68 -2.22 -33.81
N GLU A 405 -5.08 -3.34 -33.20
CA GLU A 405 -6.40 -3.45 -32.57
C GLU A 405 -6.49 -2.56 -31.33
N ILE A 406 -5.44 -2.53 -30.51
CA ILE A 406 -5.34 -1.59 -29.38
C ILE A 406 -5.32 -0.14 -29.88
N LEU A 407 -4.66 0.15 -31.00
CA LEU A 407 -4.68 1.48 -31.61
C LEU A 407 -6.10 1.88 -32.02
N GLY A 408 -6.83 1.00 -32.69
CA GLY A 408 -8.23 1.24 -33.05
C GLY A 408 -9.09 1.51 -31.82
N LEU A 409 -8.92 0.70 -30.77
CA LEU A 409 -9.62 0.88 -29.49
C LEU A 409 -9.34 2.27 -28.89
N VAL A 410 -8.08 2.71 -28.89
CA VAL A 410 -7.65 4.02 -28.39
C VAL A 410 -8.23 5.15 -29.24
N GLU A 411 -8.14 5.07 -30.57
CA GLU A 411 -8.69 6.09 -31.47
C GLU A 411 -10.23 6.17 -31.42
N GLY A 412 -10.91 5.08 -31.06
CA GLY A 412 -12.36 5.06 -30.85
C GLY A 412 -12.81 5.49 -29.45
N SER A 413 -11.88 5.63 -28.50
CA SER A 413 -12.15 5.96 -27.10
C SER A 413 -11.99 7.45 -26.81
N VAL A 414 -12.52 7.89 -25.66
CA VAL A 414 -12.29 9.23 -25.12
C VAL A 414 -11.35 9.12 -23.92
N ASP A 415 -10.28 9.93 -23.89
CA ASP A 415 -9.38 9.95 -22.75
C ASP A 415 -10.01 10.75 -21.60
N HIS A 416 -10.45 10.03 -20.56
CA HIS A 416 -10.99 10.63 -19.34
C HIS A 416 -9.93 10.95 -18.28
N HIS A 417 -8.68 10.50 -18.48
CA HIS A 417 -7.57 10.62 -17.53
C HIS A 417 -6.28 11.13 -18.21
N PRO A 418 -6.31 12.28 -18.91
CA PRO A 418 -5.18 12.77 -19.70
C PRO A 418 -3.95 13.17 -18.85
N ASP A 419 -4.15 13.44 -17.56
CA ASP A 419 -3.10 13.89 -16.64
C ASP A 419 -2.19 12.75 -16.12
N ASP A 420 -2.46 11.48 -16.46
CA ASP A 420 -1.62 10.35 -16.04
C ASP A 420 -0.50 10.04 -17.06
N VAL A 421 -0.64 8.98 -17.85
CA VAL A 421 0.26 8.63 -18.96
C VAL A 421 -0.54 8.51 -20.25
N PRO A 422 0.08 8.62 -21.44
CA PRO A 422 -0.64 8.62 -22.72
C PRO A 422 -1.60 7.43 -22.87
N LEU A 423 -2.80 7.68 -23.40
CA LEU A 423 -3.89 6.70 -23.47
C LEU A 423 -3.47 5.36 -24.10
N TYR A 424 -2.72 5.39 -25.21
CA TYR A 424 -2.25 4.15 -25.85
C TYR A 424 -1.41 3.29 -24.91
N HIS A 425 -0.47 3.91 -24.18
CA HIS A 425 0.35 3.21 -23.21
C HIS A 425 -0.49 2.66 -22.04
N ARG A 426 -1.49 3.41 -21.55
CA ARG A 426 -2.40 2.93 -20.49
C ARG A 426 -3.18 1.70 -20.94
N VAL A 427 -3.84 1.80 -22.09
CA VAL A 427 -4.68 0.72 -22.63
C VAL A 427 -3.85 -0.52 -22.93
N LEU A 428 -2.64 -0.36 -23.48
CA LEU A 428 -1.69 -1.47 -23.63
C LEU A 428 -1.38 -2.16 -22.29
N ASN A 429 -1.10 -1.37 -21.25
CA ASN A 429 -0.84 -1.92 -19.91
C ASN A 429 -2.09 -2.55 -19.28
N TYR A 430 -3.30 -2.09 -19.58
CA TYR A 430 -4.53 -2.72 -19.10
C TYR A 430 -4.71 -4.16 -19.59
N HIS A 431 -4.15 -4.51 -20.76
CA HIS A 431 -4.12 -5.90 -21.24
C HIS A 431 -3.25 -6.81 -20.38
N ALA A 432 -2.26 -6.21 -19.69
CA ALA A 432 -1.37 -6.83 -18.72
C ALA A 432 -1.80 -6.56 -17.27
N ALA A 433 -3.01 -6.04 -17.01
CA ALA A 433 -3.40 -5.63 -15.65
C ALA A 433 -3.40 -6.81 -14.67
N HIS A 434 -3.89 -7.98 -15.10
CA HIS A 434 -3.81 -9.24 -14.36
C HIS A 434 -2.36 -9.55 -14.01
N ASP A 435 -1.50 -9.58 -15.01
CA ASP A 435 -0.11 -9.99 -14.90
C ASP A 435 0.70 -9.01 -14.00
N ILE A 436 0.49 -7.70 -14.16
CA ILE A 436 1.07 -6.63 -13.35
C ILE A 436 0.57 -6.75 -11.90
N SER A 437 -0.71 -7.06 -11.70
CA SER A 437 -1.26 -7.22 -10.35
C SER A 437 -0.61 -8.38 -9.62
N HIS A 438 -0.38 -9.52 -10.27
CA HIS A 438 0.30 -10.66 -9.69
C HIS A 438 1.76 -10.35 -9.29
N MET A 439 2.48 -9.55 -10.08
CA MET A 439 3.80 -9.02 -9.69
C MET A 439 3.74 -8.17 -8.40
N LEU A 440 2.66 -7.40 -8.21
CA LEU A 440 2.53 -6.48 -7.08
C LEU A 440 1.96 -7.14 -5.82
N ILE A 441 1.08 -8.12 -5.97
CA ILE A 441 0.33 -8.79 -4.89
C ILE A 441 1.27 -9.50 -3.90
N ASP A 442 2.42 -9.99 -4.37
CA ASP A 442 3.44 -10.63 -3.53
C ASP A 442 4.45 -9.64 -2.94
N SER A 443 4.32 -8.34 -3.27
CA SER A 443 5.12 -7.29 -2.67
C SER A 443 4.65 -6.98 -1.24
N PRO A 444 5.57 -6.70 -0.29
CA PRO A 444 5.19 -6.18 1.03
C PRO A 444 4.50 -4.81 0.97
N LEU A 445 4.41 -4.18 -0.20
CA LEU A 445 3.79 -2.88 -0.43
C LEU A 445 2.27 -2.95 -0.65
N VAL A 446 1.70 -4.13 -0.88
CA VAL A 446 0.27 -4.34 -1.16
C VAL A 446 -0.42 -5.01 0.04
N VAL A 447 -1.59 -4.49 0.41
CA VAL A 447 -2.30 -4.89 1.64
C VAL A 447 -3.23 -6.11 1.45
N LYS A 448 -3.75 -6.35 0.23
CA LYS A 448 -4.59 -7.52 -0.05
C LYS A 448 -3.86 -8.52 -0.94
N ARG A 449 -3.69 -9.75 -0.45
CA ARG A 449 -2.88 -10.78 -1.11
C ARG A 449 -3.65 -11.77 -1.98
N ASP A 450 -4.97 -11.90 -1.81
CA ASP A 450 -5.77 -12.87 -2.57
C ASP A 450 -7.02 -12.19 -3.12
N LEU A 451 -7.02 -11.93 -4.43
CA LEU A 451 -8.10 -11.23 -5.15
C LEU A 451 -8.81 -12.09 -6.19
N VAL A 452 -8.30 -13.30 -6.44
CA VAL A 452 -8.80 -14.22 -7.47
C VAL A 452 -9.10 -15.59 -6.86
N GLY A 453 -10.10 -16.28 -7.40
CA GLY A 453 -10.57 -17.56 -6.84
C GLY A 453 -11.21 -18.49 -7.87
N CYS A 454 -10.79 -18.41 -9.13
CA CYS A 454 -11.44 -19.10 -10.26
C CYS A 454 -11.56 -20.62 -10.04
N THR A 455 -12.67 -21.19 -10.51
CA THR A 455 -12.96 -22.63 -10.44
C THR A 455 -13.50 -23.08 -11.79
N GLY A 456 -12.99 -24.18 -12.34
CA GLY A 456 -13.48 -24.73 -13.61
C GLY A 456 -13.26 -26.22 -13.74
N PHE A 457 -13.94 -26.85 -14.70
CA PHE A 457 -13.83 -28.26 -15.00
C PHE A 457 -14.35 -28.57 -16.39
N ALA A 458 -13.94 -29.72 -16.93
CA ALA A 458 -14.56 -30.31 -18.12
C ALA A 458 -14.89 -31.79 -17.87
N VAL A 459 -16.02 -32.22 -18.45
CA VAL A 459 -16.52 -33.60 -18.34
C VAL A 459 -17.00 -34.10 -19.71
N TRP A 460 -16.75 -35.38 -20.02
CA TRP A 460 -17.12 -35.98 -21.30
C TRP A 460 -17.25 -37.50 -21.25
N GLY A 461 -17.73 -38.08 -22.36
CA GLY A 461 -17.78 -39.53 -22.54
C GLY A 461 -18.60 -40.19 -21.42
N PRO A 462 -18.04 -41.14 -20.66
CA PRO A 462 -18.79 -41.84 -19.61
C PRO A 462 -19.20 -40.95 -18.43
N ALA A 463 -18.67 -39.73 -18.31
CA ALA A 463 -19.08 -38.79 -17.27
C ALA A 463 -20.41 -38.09 -17.60
N THR A 464 -20.76 -37.94 -18.88
CA THR A 464 -21.95 -37.23 -19.36
C THR A 464 -23.04 -38.20 -19.82
N GLN A 465 -24.31 -37.78 -19.77
CA GLN A 465 -25.43 -38.67 -20.10
C GLN A 465 -25.47 -39.08 -21.58
N ASP A 466 -25.01 -38.21 -22.47
CA ASP A 466 -25.04 -38.35 -23.93
C ASP A 466 -23.64 -38.53 -24.54
N GLY A 467 -22.60 -38.60 -23.70
CA GLY A 467 -21.20 -38.62 -24.14
C GLY A 467 -20.68 -37.27 -24.68
N GLY A 468 -21.46 -36.19 -24.58
CA GLY A 468 -21.07 -34.83 -24.96
C GLY A 468 -19.93 -34.29 -24.09
N LEU A 469 -19.20 -33.29 -24.60
CA LEU A 469 -18.10 -32.62 -23.89
C LEU A 469 -18.60 -31.30 -23.33
N LEU A 470 -18.66 -31.20 -22.00
CA LEU A 470 -19.07 -30.00 -21.29
C LEU A 470 -17.86 -29.33 -20.63
N LEU A 471 -17.84 -28.00 -20.64
CA LEU A 471 -16.86 -27.17 -19.94
C LEU A 471 -17.60 -26.14 -19.10
N ALA A 472 -17.20 -25.95 -17.85
CA ALA A 472 -17.84 -25.01 -16.93
C ALA A 472 -16.81 -24.26 -16.10
N ARG A 473 -17.04 -22.95 -15.86
CA ARG A 473 -16.11 -22.09 -15.13
C ARG A 473 -16.75 -20.88 -14.46
N ASN A 474 -16.32 -20.58 -13.24
CA ASN A 474 -16.47 -19.27 -12.57
C ASN A 474 -15.16 -18.46 -12.68
N PHE A 475 -15.26 -17.21 -13.14
CA PHE A 475 -14.18 -16.21 -13.07
C PHE A 475 -14.36 -15.34 -11.83
N ASP A 476 -13.77 -15.78 -10.72
CA ASP A 476 -13.81 -15.08 -9.45
C ASP A 476 -12.71 -14.03 -9.35
N TRP A 477 -13.13 -12.76 -9.24
CA TRP A 477 -12.23 -11.61 -9.13
C TRP A 477 -12.88 -10.49 -8.31
N GLU A 478 -12.24 -10.10 -7.20
CA GLU A 478 -12.71 -9.02 -6.33
C GLU A 478 -12.37 -7.62 -6.85
N ALA A 479 -12.81 -7.32 -8.07
CA ALA A 479 -12.64 -6.02 -8.71
C ALA A 479 -13.89 -5.14 -8.67
N GLY A 480 -14.89 -5.53 -7.88
CA GLY A 480 -16.12 -4.76 -7.72
C GLY A 480 -17.19 -5.07 -8.77
N GLU A 481 -18.43 -4.67 -8.45
CA GLU A 481 -19.64 -4.98 -9.22
C GLU A 481 -19.63 -4.41 -10.65
N VAL A 482 -18.76 -3.44 -10.95
CA VAL A 482 -18.64 -2.85 -12.28
C VAL A 482 -18.20 -3.89 -13.31
N PHE A 483 -17.29 -4.80 -12.97
CA PHE A 483 -16.80 -5.83 -13.89
C PHE A 483 -17.79 -6.99 -14.03
N ASP A 484 -18.63 -7.24 -13.03
CA ASP A 484 -19.78 -8.15 -13.16
C ASP A 484 -20.81 -7.58 -14.13
N ARG A 485 -21.23 -6.32 -13.95
CA ARG A 485 -22.23 -5.67 -14.82
C ARG A 485 -21.73 -5.36 -16.23
N SER A 486 -20.43 -5.10 -16.40
CA SER A 486 -19.87 -4.60 -17.67
C SER A 486 -19.25 -5.67 -18.54
N LYS A 487 -19.42 -6.95 -18.20
CA LYS A 487 -18.96 -8.06 -19.05
C LYS A 487 -19.59 -8.00 -20.45
N VAL A 488 -18.84 -8.46 -21.43
CA VAL A 488 -19.21 -8.42 -22.85
C VAL A 488 -18.99 -9.79 -23.46
N ILE A 489 -19.97 -10.24 -24.26
CA ILE A 489 -19.82 -11.36 -25.18
C ILE A 489 -19.39 -10.80 -26.52
N PHE A 490 -18.17 -11.12 -26.93
CA PHE A 490 -17.59 -10.70 -28.20
C PHE A 490 -17.72 -11.80 -29.24
N TYR A 491 -18.26 -11.46 -30.39
CA TYR A 491 -18.29 -12.29 -31.59
C TYR A 491 -17.28 -11.72 -32.57
N VAL A 492 -16.25 -12.50 -32.94
CA VAL A 492 -15.11 -11.97 -33.69
C VAL A 492 -14.93 -12.74 -35.00
N TRP A 493 -14.97 -12.01 -36.11
CA TRP A 493 -14.63 -12.48 -37.45
C TRP A 493 -13.39 -11.74 -37.93
N PRO A 494 -12.19 -12.21 -37.58
CA PRO A 494 -10.97 -11.57 -37.99
C PRO A 494 -10.75 -11.77 -39.50
N GLU A 495 -10.06 -10.83 -40.14
CA GLU A 495 -9.64 -10.97 -41.55
C GLU A 495 -8.69 -12.17 -41.76
N LYS A 496 -7.89 -12.47 -40.72
CA LYS A 496 -6.99 -13.63 -40.68
C LYS A 496 -7.23 -14.46 -39.42
N GLY A 497 -7.26 -15.77 -39.58
CA GLY A 497 -7.46 -16.74 -38.51
C GLY A 497 -8.91 -17.23 -38.41
N ILE A 498 -9.20 -17.92 -37.31
CA ILE A 498 -10.44 -18.64 -37.08
C ILE A 498 -11.42 -17.71 -36.36
N PRO A 499 -12.68 -17.56 -36.82
CA PRO A 499 -13.69 -16.83 -36.07
C PRO A 499 -13.95 -17.43 -34.68
N TYR A 500 -14.22 -16.60 -33.69
CA TYR A 500 -14.40 -17.05 -32.30
C TYR A 500 -15.37 -16.18 -31.52
N VAL A 501 -15.93 -16.78 -30.45
CA VAL A 501 -16.74 -16.09 -29.45
C VAL A 501 -16.02 -16.17 -28.10
N HIS A 502 -15.99 -15.07 -27.37
CA HIS A 502 -15.42 -15.07 -26.02
C HIS A 502 -16.12 -14.09 -25.09
N VAL A 503 -15.94 -14.29 -23.79
CA VAL A 503 -16.38 -13.39 -22.74
C VAL A 503 -15.17 -12.67 -22.18
N ALA A 504 -15.26 -11.34 -22.12
CA ALA A 504 -14.26 -10.47 -21.52
C ALA A 504 -14.93 -9.14 -21.10
N TRP A 505 -14.17 -8.07 -21.04
CA TRP A 505 -14.63 -6.73 -20.66
C TRP A 505 -14.45 -5.73 -21.78
N SER A 506 -15.30 -4.70 -21.79
CA SER A 506 -15.14 -3.58 -22.70
C SER A 506 -13.74 -2.95 -22.52
N GLY A 507 -13.04 -2.66 -23.62
CA GLY A 507 -11.69 -2.11 -23.60
C GLY A 507 -10.57 -3.14 -23.65
N MET A 508 -10.90 -4.42 -23.82
CA MET A 508 -9.92 -5.48 -24.07
C MET A 508 -10.01 -5.98 -25.50
N ALA A 509 -8.86 -6.03 -26.17
CA ALA A 509 -8.63 -6.76 -27.40
C ALA A 509 -8.25 -8.23 -27.14
N GLY A 510 -7.99 -8.62 -25.89
CA GLY A 510 -7.69 -9.99 -25.46
C GLY A 510 -8.94 -10.78 -25.06
N ALA A 511 -8.79 -12.11 -24.90
CA ALA A 511 -9.86 -13.02 -24.51
C ALA A 511 -9.59 -13.67 -23.15
N VAL A 512 -10.64 -14.18 -22.49
CA VAL A 512 -10.54 -14.81 -21.17
C VAL A 512 -11.15 -16.20 -21.13
N THR A 513 -12.38 -16.33 -21.63
CA THR A 513 -13.10 -17.61 -21.77
C THR A 513 -13.81 -17.61 -23.12
N GLY A 514 -13.63 -18.62 -23.96
CA GLY A 514 -14.28 -18.62 -25.26
C GLY A 514 -14.23 -19.94 -26.02
N MET A 515 -14.83 -19.93 -27.19
CA MET A 515 -14.87 -21.05 -28.13
C MET A 515 -14.75 -20.55 -29.57
N ASN A 516 -13.99 -21.26 -30.40
CA ASN A 516 -13.81 -20.92 -31.81
C ASN A 516 -14.63 -21.78 -32.77
N ALA A 517 -14.70 -21.37 -34.04
CA ALA A 517 -15.44 -22.06 -35.09
C ALA A 517 -14.94 -23.48 -35.41
N ARG A 518 -13.76 -23.87 -34.91
CA ARG A 518 -13.18 -25.21 -35.05
C ARG A 518 -13.44 -26.12 -33.85
N GLY A 519 -14.21 -25.64 -32.88
CA GLY A 519 -14.60 -26.41 -31.70
C GLY A 519 -13.52 -26.47 -30.62
N ILE A 520 -12.56 -25.53 -30.62
CA ILE A 520 -11.65 -25.33 -29.49
C ILE A 520 -12.31 -24.38 -28.50
N ALA A 521 -12.50 -24.85 -27.27
CA ALA A 521 -12.89 -24.03 -26.13
C ALA A 521 -11.71 -23.89 -25.17
N VAL A 522 -11.50 -22.68 -24.65
CA VAL A 522 -10.42 -22.39 -23.71
C VAL A 522 -10.90 -21.50 -22.58
N SER A 523 -10.38 -21.75 -21.39
CA SER A 523 -10.48 -20.88 -20.23
C SER A 523 -9.20 -20.92 -19.41
N LEU A 524 -8.92 -19.87 -18.64
CA LEU A 524 -7.66 -19.73 -17.89
C LEU A 524 -7.92 -19.60 -16.39
N ASN A 525 -7.07 -20.10 -15.50
CA ASN A 525 -7.08 -19.71 -14.09
C ASN A 525 -5.68 -19.29 -13.66
N ALA A 526 -5.62 -18.26 -12.80
CA ALA A 526 -4.38 -17.82 -12.20
C ALA A 526 -3.76 -18.90 -11.31
N ALA A 527 -2.42 -19.00 -11.32
CA ALA A 527 -1.66 -19.86 -10.44
C ALA A 527 -0.43 -19.11 -9.90
N ARG A 528 0.36 -19.76 -9.03
CA ARG A 528 1.59 -19.19 -8.46
C ARG A 528 2.74 -20.16 -8.60
N THR A 529 3.90 -19.64 -9.01
CA THR A 529 5.18 -20.36 -9.05
C THR A 529 6.32 -19.42 -8.68
N GLU A 530 7.45 -19.96 -8.24
CA GLU A 530 8.60 -19.16 -7.81
C GLU A 530 9.18 -18.28 -8.93
N ASP A 531 9.04 -18.72 -10.18
CA ASP A 531 9.56 -18.08 -11.39
C ASP A 531 8.59 -17.07 -12.03
N SER A 532 7.48 -16.74 -11.35
CA SER A 532 6.50 -15.74 -11.80
C SER A 532 6.67 -14.36 -11.17
N GLY A 533 6.20 -13.32 -11.87
CA GLY A 533 5.98 -12.00 -11.29
C GLY A 533 7.25 -11.29 -10.80
N ARG A 534 8.42 -11.64 -11.34
CA ARG A 534 9.69 -11.02 -10.93
C ARG A 534 9.91 -9.70 -11.66
N PHE A 535 10.43 -8.69 -10.95
CA PHE A 535 10.79 -7.41 -11.58
C PHE A 535 11.81 -7.62 -12.71
N GLY A 536 11.55 -7.05 -13.87
CA GLY A 536 12.32 -7.19 -15.11
C GLY A 536 11.86 -8.34 -16.01
N GLN A 537 10.99 -9.23 -15.53
CA GLN A 537 10.41 -10.33 -16.30
C GLN A 537 9.09 -9.86 -16.93
N ILE A 538 9.08 -9.72 -18.25
CA ILE A 538 7.90 -9.35 -19.05
C ILE A 538 7.75 -10.36 -20.20
N GLY A 539 6.51 -10.58 -20.62
CA GLY A 539 6.13 -11.50 -21.68
C GLY A 539 4.80 -11.06 -22.31
N THR A 540 4.16 -11.97 -23.05
CA THR A 540 2.84 -11.74 -23.64
C THR A 540 1.77 -11.78 -22.54
N PRO A 541 0.90 -10.77 -22.45
CA PRO A 541 -0.24 -10.80 -21.53
C PRO A 541 -1.13 -12.02 -21.76
N VAL A 542 -1.55 -12.67 -20.67
CA VAL A 542 -2.29 -13.95 -20.79
C VAL A 542 -3.60 -13.83 -21.56
N SER A 543 -4.27 -12.67 -21.50
CA SER A 543 -5.49 -12.42 -22.27
C SER A 543 -5.26 -12.43 -23.79
N LEU A 544 -4.09 -11.94 -24.24
CA LEU A 544 -3.71 -11.99 -25.66
C LEU A 544 -3.31 -13.41 -26.07
N LEU A 545 -2.69 -14.18 -25.17
CA LEU A 545 -2.40 -15.59 -25.43
C LEU A 545 -3.68 -16.42 -25.63
N VAL A 546 -4.70 -16.26 -24.78
CA VAL A 546 -5.99 -16.97 -24.97
C VAL A 546 -6.65 -16.58 -26.29
N LYS A 547 -6.56 -15.30 -26.69
CA LYS A 547 -7.00 -14.87 -28.02
C LYS A 547 -6.27 -15.58 -29.14
N ARG A 548 -4.94 -15.73 -29.07
CA ARG A 548 -4.16 -16.48 -30.09
C ARG A 548 -4.61 -17.93 -30.18
N VAL A 549 -4.83 -18.59 -29.04
CA VAL A 549 -5.39 -19.96 -29.02
C VAL A 549 -6.72 -20.03 -29.75
N LEU A 550 -7.66 -19.12 -29.46
CA LEU A 550 -8.96 -19.07 -30.13
C LEU A 550 -8.85 -18.76 -31.62
N ASN A 551 -7.93 -17.88 -32.01
CA ASN A 551 -7.76 -17.43 -33.38
C ASN A 551 -7.00 -18.43 -34.28
N GLU A 552 -6.20 -19.32 -33.70
CA GLU A 552 -5.25 -20.15 -34.47
C GLU A 552 -5.41 -21.67 -34.25
N ALA A 553 -5.89 -22.12 -33.09
CA ALA A 553 -5.90 -23.56 -32.77
C ALA A 553 -7.11 -24.29 -33.37
N GLU A 554 -6.85 -25.46 -33.96
CA GLU A 554 -7.88 -26.41 -34.43
C GLU A 554 -7.84 -27.75 -33.68
N SER A 555 -6.86 -27.95 -32.80
CA SER A 555 -6.64 -29.17 -32.01
C SER A 555 -6.03 -28.83 -30.65
N ILE A 556 -6.10 -29.77 -29.71
CA ILE A 556 -5.43 -29.67 -28.42
C ILE A 556 -3.92 -29.53 -28.61
N GLU A 557 -3.29 -30.36 -29.46
CA GLU A 557 -1.86 -30.26 -29.78
C GLU A 557 -1.44 -28.85 -30.22
N GLN A 558 -2.21 -28.22 -31.10
CA GLN A 558 -1.93 -26.85 -31.57
C GLN A 558 -2.11 -25.82 -30.46
N ALA A 559 -3.19 -25.92 -29.66
CA ALA A 559 -3.41 -25.04 -28.53
C ALA A 559 -2.28 -25.15 -27.49
N VAL A 560 -1.88 -26.38 -27.14
CA VAL A 560 -0.75 -26.67 -26.26
C VAL A 560 0.54 -26.06 -26.81
N LYS A 561 0.79 -26.18 -28.12
CA LYS A 561 1.97 -25.60 -28.76
C LYS A 561 1.99 -24.07 -28.64
N ILE A 562 0.87 -23.41 -28.95
CA ILE A 562 0.74 -21.94 -28.83
C ILE A 562 1.04 -21.49 -27.39
N ILE A 563 0.47 -22.17 -26.40
CA ILE A 563 0.67 -21.87 -24.97
C ILE A 563 2.12 -22.12 -24.53
N ARG A 564 2.72 -23.23 -24.99
CA ARG A 564 4.10 -23.60 -24.65
C ARG A 564 5.10 -22.59 -25.20
N ASP A 565 4.97 -22.26 -26.48
CA ASP A 565 5.92 -21.45 -27.24
C ASP A 565 5.79 -19.94 -26.95
N THR A 566 4.64 -19.50 -26.41
CA THR A 566 4.44 -18.10 -26.04
C THR A 566 5.17 -17.78 -24.72
N PRO A 567 6.07 -16.78 -24.70
CA PRO A 567 6.66 -16.30 -23.46
C PRO A 567 5.62 -15.56 -22.61
N VAL A 568 5.51 -15.93 -21.33
CA VAL A 568 4.65 -15.27 -20.34
C VAL A 568 5.48 -14.81 -19.15
N PHE A 569 4.92 -13.98 -18.28
CA PHE A 569 5.61 -13.42 -17.10
C PHE A 569 4.88 -13.68 -15.79
N VAL A 570 3.76 -14.40 -15.88
CA VAL A 570 2.99 -14.94 -14.75
C VAL A 570 2.62 -16.39 -15.03
N SER A 571 2.18 -17.07 -13.97
CA SER A 571 1.76 -18.47 -14.03
C SER A 571 0.25 -18.55 -14.12
N ASP A 572 -0.21 -19.23 -15.17
CA ASP A 572 -1.61 -19.50 -15.41
C ASP A 572 -1.77 -20.90 -15.97
N SER A 573 -2.95 -21.43 -15.76
CA SER A 573 -3.33 -22.75 -16.24
C SER A 573 -4.53 -22.64 -17.17
N TYR A 574 -4.47 -23.35 -18.28
CA TYR A 574 -5.41 -23.22 -19.39
C TYR A 574 -6.17 -24.52 -19.58
N LEU A 575 -7.46 -24.53 -19.25
CA LEU A 575 -8.36 -25.63 -19.57
C LEU A 575 -8.75 -25.53 -21.05
N VAL A 576 -8.27 -26.47 -21.85
CA VAL A 576 -8.48 -26.55 -23.30
C VAL A 576 -9.32 -27.78 -23.61
N ALA A 577 -10.46 -27.59 -24.27
CA ALA A 577 -11.37 -28.64 -24.71
C ALA A 577 -11.51 -28.60 -26.24
N CYS A 578 -11.60 -29.77 -26.87
CA CYS A 578 -11.80 -29.88 -28.31
C CYS A 578 -13.01 -30.76 -28.64
N ALA A 579 -13.99 -30.18 -29.33
CA ALA A 579 -15.21 -30.87 -29.76
C ALA A 579 -14.92 -32.10 -30.65
N ARG A 580 -13.99 -31.96 -31.60
CA ARG A 580 -13.63 -33.02 -32.55
C ARG A 580 -12.92 -34.17 -31.86
N GLU A 581 -12.01 -33.87 -30.95
CA GLU A 581 -11.25 -34.88 -30.19
C GLU A 581 -12.05 -35.44 -29.00
N LYS A 582 -13.19 -34.82 -28.65
CA LYS A 582 -14.07 -35.19 -27.54
C LYS A 582 -13.32 -35.39 -26.22
N ARG A 583 -12.37 -34.51 -25.92
CA ARG A 583 -11.60 -34.53 -24.67
C ARG A 583 -11.15 -33.12 -24.28
N ALA A 584 -10.64 -32.99 -23.07
CA ALA A 584 -10.03 -31.77 -22.57
C ALA A 584 -8.73 -32.05 -21.80
N VAL A 585 -7.85 -31.05 -21.78
CA VAL A 585 -6.58 -31.05 -21.02
C VAL A 585 -6.44 -29.74 -20.24
N VAL A 586 -5.59 -29.72 -19.22
CA VAL A 586 -5.16 -28.49 -18.57
C VAL A 586 -3.68 -28.28 -18.85
N VAL A 587 -3.33 -27.14 -19.44
CA VAL A 587 -1.94 -26.74 -19.67
C VAL A 587 -1.49 -25.83 -18.54
N GLU A 588 -0.53 -26.26 -17.74
CA GLU A 588 0.01 -25.52 -16.59
C GLU A 588 1.31 -24.81 -17.01
N LYS A 589 1.25 -23.49 -17.23
CA LYS A 589 2.32 -22.70 -17.81
C LYS A 589 2.82 -21.65 -16.82
N SER A 590 4.12 -21.69 -16.58
CA SER A 590 4.90 -20.65 -15.92
C SER A 590 5.84 -19.98 -16.93
N PRO A 591 6.54 -18.89 -16.56
CA PRO A 591 7.52 -18.29 -17.45
C PRO A 591 8.62 -19.27 -17.89
N GLY A 592 9.08 -20.15 -17.00
CA GLY A 592 10.17 -21.10 -17.26
C GLY A 592 9.74 -22.51 -17.64
N ARG A 593 8.50 -22.94 -17.33
CA ARG A 593 8.04 -24.33 -17.53
C ARG A 593 6.65 -24.40 -18.15
N CYS A 594 6.33 -25.52 -18.79
CA CYS A 594 5.01 -25.78 -19.35
C CYS A 594 4.74 -27.28 -19.25
N ALA A 595 3.66 -27.65 -18.58
CA ALA A 595 3.23 -29.03 -18.42
C ALA A 595 1.79 -29.23 -18.90
N VAL A 596 1.44 -30.44 -19.31
CA VAL A 596 0.08 -30.79 -19.76
C VAL A 596 -0.46 -31.86 -18.85
N ARG A 597 -1.56 -31.55 -18.16
CA ARG A 597 -2.29 -32.49 -17.32
C ARG A 597 -3.44 -33.08 -18.12
N GLU A 598 -3.41 -34.40 -18.23
CA GLU A 598 -4.49 -35.21 -18.79
C GLU A 598 -5.57 -35.49 -17.74
N ALA A 599 -6.70 -36.06 -18.19
CA ALA A 599 -7.79 -36.46 -17.32
C ALA A 599 -7.33 -37.45 -16.24
N SER A 600 -7.56 -37.13 -14.97
CA SER A 600 -7.18 -38.01 -13.85
C SER A 600 -8.16 -39.19 -13.66
N ARG A 601 -9.38 -39.03 -14.15
CA ARG A 601 -10.43 -40.04 -14.26
C ARG A 601 -10.98 -39.96 -15.67
N GLU A 602 -11.38 -41.10 -16.23
CA GLU A 602 -11.95 -41.15 -17.57
C GLU A 602 -13.09 -40.13 -17.71
N GLY A 603 -12.97 -39.21 -18.68
CA GLY A 603 -14.00 -38.22 -18.92
C GLY A 603 -14.07 -37.04 -17.93
N VAL A 604 -13.07 -36.82 -17.06
CA VAL A 604 -13.10 -35.74 -16.05
C VAL A 604 -11.76 -35.04 -15.91
N ILE A 605 -11.77 -33.71 -15.97
CA ILE A 605 -10.63 -32.87 -15.57
C ILE A 605 -11.11 -31.67 -14.75
N LEU A 606 -10.46 -31.45 -13.61
CA LEU A 606 -10.82 -30.40 -12.64
C LEU A 606 -9.78 -29.30 -12.62
N HIS A 607 -10.17 -28.09 -12.22
CA HIS A 607 -9.29 -26.95 -12.29
C HIS A 607 -9.60 -25.85 -11.26
N ALA A 608 -8.60 -25.41 -10.49
CA ALA A 608 -8.70 -24.29 -9.54
C ALA A 608 -7.54 -23.30 -9.76
N ASN A 609 -6.89 -22.79 -8.70
CA ASN A 609 -5.79 -21.83 -8.79
C ASN A 609 -4.45 -22.40 -8.31
N HIS A 610 -4.14 -23.65 -8.64
CA HIS A 610 -2.87 -24.27 -8.30
C HIS A 610 -2.44 -25.21 -9.42
N PHE A 611 -1.14 -25.51 -9.49
CA PHE A 611 -0.61 -26.50 -10.42
C PHE A 611 -0.54 -27.87 -9.74
N GLU A 612 -0.99 -28.90 -10.47
CA GLU A 612 -1.04 -30.29 -10.00
C GLU A 612 0.02 -31.17 -10.66
N HIS A 613 0.58 -30.76 -11.81
CA HIS A 613 1.52 -31.59 -12.55
C HIS A 613 2.83 -31.81 -11.76
N ALA A 614 3.43 -32.99 -11.91
CA ALA A 614 4.62 -33.41 -11.16
C ALA A 614 5.82 -32.46 -11.32
N ASP A 615 5.94 -31.78 -12.46
CA ASP A 615 6.97 -30.78 -12.76
C ASP A 615 6.96 -29.55 -11.81
N TYR A 616 5.85 -29.34 -11.10
CA TYR A 616 5.68 -28.25 -10.13
C TYR A 616 5.62 -28.74 -8.68
N ARG A 617 5.88 -30.04 -8.42
CA ARG A 617 5.78 -30.63 -7.08
C ARG A 617 6.76 -30.00 -6.07
N ASP A 618 7.93 -29.59 -6.56
CA ASP A 618 9.02 -29.04 -5.75
C ASP A 618 9.04 -27.49 -5.80
N ASP A 619 8.01 -26.85 -6.38
CA ASP A 619 7.88 -25.38 -6.41
C ASP A 619 7.28 -24.87 -5.09
N GLN A 620 8.06 -24.12 -4.30
CA GLN A 620 7.63 -23.70 -2.97
C GLN A 620 6.49 -22.68 -3.02
N ALA A 621 6.47 -21.79 -4.01
CA ALA A 621 5.40 -20.79 -4.12
C ALA A 621 4.05 -21.44 -4.44
N ASN A 622 4.03 -22.48 -5.29
CA ASN A 622 2.84 -23.29 -5.53
C ASN A 622 2.42 -24.05 -4.26
N ALA A 623 3.38 -24.66 -3.55
CA ALA A 623 3.12 -25.38 -2.29
C ALA A 623 2.54 -24.47 -1.20
N ASP A 624 3.12 -23.29 -0.99
CA ASP A 624 2.65 -22.29 -0.04
C ASP A 624 1.25 -21.80 -0.42
N HIS A 625 1.00 -21.55 -1.71
CA HIS A 625 -0.32 -21.16 -2.19
C HIS A 625 -1.37 -22.26 -1.92
N MET A 626 -1.03 -23.52 -2.19
CA MET A 626 -1.90 -24.65 -1.87
C MET A 626 -2.19 -24.79 -0.36
N ALA A 627 -1.21 -24.52 0.49
CA ALA A 627 -1.35 -24.64 1.95
C ALA A 627 -2.19 -23.51 2.58
N HIS A 628 -2.11 -22.30 2.05
CA HIS A 628 -2.66 -21.11 2.70
C HIS A 628 -3.87 -20.48 1.98
N ALA A 629 -4.06 -20.74 0.69
CA ALA A 629 -5.19 -20.21 -0.08
C ALA A 629 -6.40 -21.17 -0.12
N THR A 630 -7.52 -20.69 -0.66
CA THR A 630 -8.77 -21.48 -0.73
C THR A 630 -8.79 -22.50 -1.88
N THR A 631 -7.74 -22.54 -2.69
CA THR A 631 -7.65 -23.33 -3.94
C THR A 631 -7.88 -24.83 -3.71
N LEU A 632 -7.21 -25.45 -2.73
CA LEU A 632 -7.41 -26.86 -2.40
C LEU A 632 -8.77 -27.13 -1.72
N TYR A 633 -9.34 -26.12 -1.06
CA TYR A 633 -10.64 -26.26 -0.44
C TYR A 633 -11.74 -26.35 -1.51
N ARG A 634 -11.77 -25.37 -2.43
CA ARG A 634 -12.68 -25.34 -3.58
C ARG A 634 -12.49 -26.54 -4.48
N HIS A 635 -11.24 -26.91 -4.78
CA HIS A 635 -10.94 -28.10 -5.59
C HIS A 635 -11.49 -29.38 -4.96
N GLY A 636 -11.33 -29.55 -3.63
CA GLY A 636 -11.91 -30.70 -2.93
C GLY A 636 -13.44 -30.73 -2.96
N ARG A 637 -14.10 -29.58 -2.78
CA ARG A 637 -15.57 -29.47 -2.89
C ARG A 637 -16.05 -29.76 -4.32
N LEU A 638 -15.35 -29.23 -5.32
CA LEU A 638 -15.61 -29.50 -6.73
C LEU A 638 -15.52 -31.00 -7.03
N LYS A 639 -14.48 -31.66 -6.50
CA LYS A 639 -14.30 -33.11 -6.66
C LYS A 639 -15.47 -33.92 -6.09
N GLU A 640 -15.95 -33.60 -4.89
CA GLU A 640 -17.12 -34.25 -4.28
C GLU A 640 -18.34 -34.17 -5.21
N LEU A 641 -18.67 -32.96 -5.66
CA LEU A 641 -19.83 -32.71 -6.52
C LEU A 641 -19.72 -33.41 -7.89
N VAL A 642 -18.50 -33.45 -8.44
CA VAL A 642 -18.25 -34.12 -9.72
C VAL A 642 -18.34 -35.63 -9.58
N ASP A 643 -17.82 -36.20 -8.49
CA ASP A 643 -17.91 -37.63 -8.24
C ASP A 643 -19.37 -38.07 -8.00
N GLU A 644 -20.16 -37.30 -7.26
CA GLU A 644 -21.60 -37.52 -7.02
C GLU A 644 -22.43 -37.49 -8.33
N SER A 645 -21.97 -36.69 -9.30
CA SER A 645 -22.65 -36.44 -10.57
C SER A 645 -22.14 -37.27 -11.75
N TYR A 646 -21.13 -38.12 -11.54
CA TYR A 646 -20.50 -38.88 -12.62
C TYR A 646 -21.51 -39.78 -13.35
N GLY A 647 -21.49 -39.74 -14.68
CA GLY A 647 -22.44 -40.45 -15.56
C GLY A 647 -23.80 -39.77 -15.70
N LYS A 648 -24.02 -38.64 -15.01
CA LYS A 648 -25.29 -37.90 -14.98
C LYS A 648 -25.14 -36.47 -15.48
N PHE A 649 -23.96 -36.07 -15.93
CA PHE A 649 -23.72 -34.68 -16.30
C PHE A 649 -24.54 -34.24 -17.51
N GLN A 650 -25.15 -33.07 -17.33
CA GLN A 650 -25.77 -32.23 -18.33
C GLN A 650 -25.41 -30.76 -18.01
N THR A 651 -25.76 -29.83 -18.88
CA THR A 651 -25.51 -28.39 -18.67
C THR A 651 -26.13 -27.85 -17.37
N GLY A 652 -27.32 -28.36 -16.98
CA GLY A 652 -27.96 -28.02 -15.71
C GLY A 652 -27.18 -28.49 -14.48
N THR A 653 -26.54 -29.67 -14.54
CA THR A 653 -25.63 -30.16 -13.49
C THR A 653 -24.44 -29.23 -13.35
N CYS A 654 -23.84 -28.82 -14.48
CA CYS A 654 -22.73 -27.88 -14.48
C CYS A 654 -23.10 -26.55 -13.81
N LEU A 655 -24.25 -25.98 -14.17
CA LEU A 655 -24.77 -24.76 -13.54
C LEU A 655 -24.95 -24.91 -12.03
N GLY A 656 -25.49 -26.04 -11.58
CA GLY A 656 -25.66 -26.34 -10.15
C GLY A 656 -24.35 -26.32 -9.38
N ILE A 657 -23.29 -26.93 -9.95
CA ILE A 657 -21.95 -26.94 -9.36
C ILE A 657 -21.35 -25.52 -9.31
N LEU A 658 -21.47 -24.73 -10.39
CA LEU A 658 -20.98 -23.36 -10.42
C LEU A 658 -21.73 -22.42 -9.44
N ARG A 659 -22.91 -22.81 -8.95
CA ARG A 659 -23.70 -22.12 -7.93
C ARG A 659 -23.56 -22.73 -6.52
N ASP A 660 -22.67 -23.71 -6.32
CA ASP A 660 -22.50 -24.34 -5.00
C ASP A 660 -21.83 -23.37 -4.01
N ARG A 661 -22.54 -23.09 -2.91
CA ARG A 661 -22.16 -22.16 -1.84
C ARG A 661 -21.73 -22.88 -0.56
N LYS A 662 -21.59 -24.21 -0.64
CA LYS A 662 -21.34 -25.07 0.51
C LYS A 662 -19.86 -25.37 0.66
N GLY A 663 -19.48 -25.75 1.87
CA GLY A 663 -18.17 -26.31 2.15
C GLY A 663 -18.09 -27.80 1.83
N LYS A 664 -16.91 -28.38 2.06
CA LYS A 664 -16.68 -29.83 1.93
C LYS A 664 -17.69 -30.63 2.74
N GLY A 665 -18.13 -31.76 2.21
CA GLY A 665 -19.20 -32.59 2.79
C GLY A 665 -20.58 -31.92 2.78
N GLY A 666 -20.80 -30.91 1.93
CA GLY A 666 -22.08 -30.20 1.83
C GLY A 666 -22.41 -29.31 3.05
N LYS A 667 -21.39 -28.95 3.83
CA LYS A 667 -21.52 -28.16 5.06
C LYS A 667 -21.93 -26.71 4.77
N ASP A 668 -22.80 -26.14 5.60
CA ASP A 668 -23.13 -24.72 5.54
C ASP A 668 -22.04 -23.87 6.23
N ILE A 669 -21.26 -23.19 5.40
CA ILE A 669 -20.10 -22.35 5.78
C ILE A 669 -20.42 -20.85 5.71
N GLY A 670 -21.69 -20.49 5.51
CA GLY A 670 -22.14 -19.11 5.37
C GLY A 670 -21.97 -18.52 3.97
N LEU A 671 -22.80 -17.53 3.66
CA LEU A 671 -22.81 -16.89 2.34
C LEU A 671 -21.61 -15.97 2.14
N GLY A 672 -21.00 -16.03 0.96
CA GLY A 672 -19.83 -15.21 0.63
C GLY A 672 -18.50 -15.73 1.21
N ASN A 673 -18.49 -16.92 1.81
CA ASN A 673 -17.27 -17.56 2.28
C ASN A 673 -16.39 -17.99 1.09
N ARG A 674 -15.13 -17.55 1.06
CA ARG A 674 -14.18 -17.79 -0.05
C ARG A 674 -13.77 -19.25 -0.25
N ASN A 675 -14.14 -20.13 0.68
CA ASN A 675 -13.99 -21.57 0.52
C ASN A 675 -15.04 -22.19 -0.41
N ALA A 676 -16.17 -21.51 -0.66
CA ALA A 676 -17.20 -21.98 -1.58
C ALA A 676 -16.76 -21.82 -3.06
N ILE A 677 -17.37 -22.61 -3.95
CA ILE A 677 -17.20 -22.45 -5.41
C ILE A 677 -17.86 -21.14 -5.88
N ASP A 678 -19.02 -20.80 -5.32
CA ASP A 678 -19.66 -19.50 -5.47
C ASP A 678 -19.55 -18.70 -4.17
N ALA A 679 -18.59 -17.79 -4.12
CA ALA A 679 -18.40 -16.86 -3.02
C ALA A 679 -18.99 -15.46 -3.27
N PHE A 680 -19.88 -15.30 -4.27
CA PHE A 680 -20.41 -14.00 -4.72
C PHE A 680 -19.31 -12.98 -5.06
N ILE A 681 -18.26 -13.43 -5.73
CA ILE A 681 -17.18 -12.60 -6.29
C ILE A 681 -16.93 -12.90 -7.78
N CYS A 682 -17.79 -13.75 -8.37
CA CYS A 682 -17.71 -14.16 -9.76
C CYS A 682 -18.12 -13.03 -10.69
N THR A 683 -17.20 -12.53 -11.49
CA THR A 683 -17.46 -11.46 -12.47
C THR A 683 -18.12 -11.97 -13.75
N HIS A 684 -17.82 -13.21 -14.14
CA HIS A 684 -18.55 -13.92 -15.17
C HIS A 684 -18.44 -15.42 -14.96
N SER A 685 -19.53 -16.13 -15.24
CA SER A 685 -19.58 -17.58 -15.22
C SER A 685 -20.08 -18.11 -16.56
N VAL A 686 -19.49 -19.21 -17.01
CA VAL A 686 -19.75 -19.78 -18.33
C VAL A 686 -19.93 -21.28 -18.23
N VAL A 687 -20.98 -21.78 -18.88
CA VAL A 687 -21.19 -23.21 -19.17
C VAL A 687 -21.16 -23.39 -20.68
N MET A 688 -20.40 -24.34 -21.20
CA MET A 688 -20.33 -24.67 -22.61
C MET A 688 -20.69 -26.12 -22.83
N ASP A 689 -21.54 -26.36 -23.81
CA ASP A 689 -21.59 -27.64 -24.50
C ASP A 689 -20.68 -27.51 -25.73
N VAL A 690 -19.45 -27.99 -25.57
CA VAL A 690 -18.38 -27.86 -26.56
C VAL A 690 -18.69 -28.75 -27.77
N THR A 691 -19.36 -29.88 -27.58
CA THR A 691 -19.76 -30.76 -28.69
C THR A 691 -20.89 -30.12 -29.51
N ALA A 692 -21.90 -29.55 -28.84
CA ALA A 692 -23.01 -28.89 -29.52
C ALA A 692 -22.65 -27.51 -30.10
N GLY A 693 -21.55 -26.90 -29.64
CA GLY A 693 -21.16 -25.57 -30.08
C GLY A 693 -22.00 -24.45 -29.48
N VAL A 694 -22.41 -24.63 -28.21
CA VAL A 694 -23.28 -23.71 -27.48
C VAL A 694 -22.61 -23.29 -26.18
N MET A 695 -22.72 -22.02 -25.82
CA MET A 695 -22.30 -21.52 -24.53
C MET A 695 -23.40 -20.73 -23.85
N TRP A 696 -23.38 -20.70 -22.53
CA TRP A 696 -24.26 -19.88 -21.72
C TRP A 696 -23.42 -19.02 -20.77
N VAL A 697 -23.71 -17.73 -20.72
CA VAL A 697 -22.93 -16.74 -19.96
C VAL A 697 -23.81 -16.11 -18.89
N SER A 698 -23.34 -16.07 -17.65
CA SER A 698 -24.12 -15.47 -16.55
C SER A 698 -24.37 -13.98 -16.79
N SER A 699 -25.62 -13.56 -16.62
CA SER A 699 -25.98 -12.17 -16.43
C SER A 699 -25.76 -11.77 -14.98
N GLY A 700 -25.60 -10.47 -14.74
CA GLY A 700 -25.50 -9.96 -13.38
C GLY A 700 -26.80 -10.17 -12.59
N PRO A 701 -26.73 -10.37 -11.26
CA PRO A 701 -25.51 -10.31 -10.47
C PRO A 701 -24.79 -11.67 -10.35
N ASN A 702 -23.47 -11.66 -10.60
CA ASN A 702 -22.55 -12.80 -10.51
C ASN A 702 -23.06 -14.09 -11.19
N THR A 703 -23.13 -15.20 -10.45
CA THR A 703 -23.65 -16.52 -10.86
C THR A 703 -25.16 -16.66 -10.67
N VAL A 704 -25.80 -15.70 -9.99
CA VAL A 704 -27.21 -15.76 -9.55
C VAL A 704 -28.15 -15.31 -10.66
N GLY A 705 -27.67 -14.44 -11.56
CA GLY A 705 -28.39 -14.03 -12.76
C GLY A 705 -28.67 -15.20 -13.71
N SER A 706 -29.45 -14.90 -14.75
CA SER A 706 -29.81 -15.85 -15.80
C SER A 706 -28.58 -16.13 -16.67
N TYR A 707 -28.49 -17.32 -17.25
CA TYR A 707 -27.38 -17.64 -18.14
C TYR A 707 -27.85 -17.53 -19.58
N ILE A 708 -27.32 -16.52 -20.26
CA ILE A 708 -27.72 -16.10 -21.60
C ILE A 708 -27.11 -17.06 -22.63
N ARG A 709 -27.96 -17.78 -23.37
CA ARG A 709 -27.54 -18.79 -24.36
C ARG A 709 -26.96 -18.13 -25.60
N VAL A 710 -25.86 -18.66 -26.11
CA VAL A 710 -25.19 -18.27 -27.35
C VAL A 710 -24.89 -19.51 -28.16
N ASP A 711 -25.46 -19.56 -29.36
CA ASP A 711 -25.26 -20.63 -30.33
C ASP A 711 -23.97 -20.37 -31.13
N VAL A 712 -22.81 -20.66 -30.55
CA VAL A 712 -21.48 -20.20 -31.02
C VAL A 712 -21.24 -20.58 -32.48
N LEU A 713 -21.35 -21.87 -32.83
CA LEU A 713 -21.03 -22.32 -34.19
C LEU A 713 -22.01 -21.74 -35.21
N ARG A 714 -23.30 -21.69 -34.87
CA ARG A 714 -24.34 -21.13 -35.73
C ARG A 714 -24.16 -19.63 -35.95
N MET A 715 -23.80 -18.89 -34.90
CA MET A 715 -23.49 -17.46 -34.99
C MET A 715 -22.32 -17.20 -35.93
N LEU A 716 -21.21 -17.91 -35.71
CA LEU A 716 -19.99 -17.72 -36.48
C LEU A 716 -20.17 -18.07 -37.96
N ASP A 717 -20.95 -19.12 -38.27
CA ASP A 717 -21.32 -19.50 -39.64
C ASP A 717 -22.20 -18.46 -40.34
N ALA A 718 -23.16 -17.86 -39.62
CA ALA A 718 -24.06 -16.85 -40.15
C ALA A 718 -23.36 -15.53 -40.55
N LYS A 719 -22.09 -15.33 -40.15
CA LYS A 719 -21.31 -14.09 -40.33
C LYS A 719 -21.96 -12.89 -39.59
N PRO A 720 -21.30 -11.72 -39.48
CA PRO A 720 -21.81 -10.62 -38.65
C PRO A 720 -23.24 -10.19 -39.00
N GLN A 721 -23.54 -10.06 -40.29
CA GLN A 721 -24.84 -9.60 -40.76
C GLN A 721 -25.96 -10.65 -40.59
N GLY A 722 -25.66 -11.93 -40.78
CA GLY A 722 -26.63 -12.99 -40.50
C GLY A 722 -26.88 -13.11 -39.00
N ALA A 723 -25.82 -13.09 -38.19
CA ALA A 723 -25.88 -13.14 -36.73
C ALA A 723 -26.74 -12.01 -36.13
N LEU A 724 -26.65 -10.80 -36.69
CA LEU A 724 -27.50 -9.65 -36.29
C LEU A 724 -29.00 -9.93 -36.44
N ARG A 725 -29.38 -10.73 -37.45
CA ARG A 725 -30.78 -11.02 -37.80
C ARG A 725 -31.30 -12.31 -37.15
N MET A 726 -30.47 -13.01 -36.38
CA MET A 726 -30.88 -14.23 -35.70
C MET A 726 -31.89 -13.91 -34.58
N VAL A 727 -32.92 -14.75 -34.50
CA VAL A 727 -33.94 -14.72 -33.46
C VAL A 727 -33.52 -15.63 -32.31
N TYR A 728 -33.68 -15.14 -31.08
CA TYR A 728 -33.37 -15.86 -29.84
C TYR A 728 -34.65 -16.05 -29.04
N HIS A 729 -34.75 -17.19 -28.38
CA HIS A 729 -35.87 -17.51 -27.51
C HIS A 729 -35.38 -17.53 -26.06
N ASP A 730 -36.01 -16.72 -25.20
CA ASP A 730 -35.59 -16.60 -23.80
C ASP A 730 -35.73 -17.91 -23.02
N GLU A 731 -36.57 -18.82 -23.49
CA GLU A 731 -36.77 -20.17 -22.97
C GLU A 731 -35.51 -21.05 -23.04
N GLU A 732 -34.56 -20.71 -23.92
CA GLU A 732 -33.29 -21.44 -24.04
C GLU A 732 -32.22 -20.95 -23.05
N ASN A 733 -32.47 -19.83 -22.36
CA ASN A 733 -31.58 -19.32 -21.30
C ASN A 733 -31.75 -20.17 -20.04
N MET A 734 -30.67 -20.35 -19.27
CA MET A 734 -30.82 -21.00 -17.95
C MET A 734 -31.35 -19.97 -16.93
N PRO A 735 -32.26 -20.36 -16.05
CA PRO A 735 -32.98 -19.44 -15.18
C PRO A 735 -32.07 -18.82 -14.11
N ARG A 736 -32.53 -17.67 -13.59
CA ARG A 736 -31.97 -17.06 -12.38
C ARG A 736 -32.10 -18.01 -11.20
N ASP A 737 -31.15 -17.94 -10.28
CA ASP A 737 -31.26 -18.58 -8.98
C ASP A 737 -32.10 -17.68 -8.05
N MET A 738 -33.43 -17.86 -8.12
CA MET A 738 -34.39 -17.04 -7.38
C MET A 738 -34.27 -17.19 -5.86
N GLU A 739 -33.70 -18.29 -5.36
CA GLU A 739 -33.49 -18.49 -3.93
C GLU A 739 -32.43 -17.51 -3.37
N TYR A 740 -31.43 -17.18 -4.19
CA TYR A 740 -30.29 -16.34 -3.77
C TYR A 740 -30.27 -14.95 -4.42
N TYR A 741 -31.17 -14.67 -5.38
CA TYR A 741 -31.22 -13.39 -6.11
C TYR A 741 -31.34 -12.17 -5.20
N TYR A 742 -32.13 -12.27 -4.13
CA TYR A 742 -32.26 -11.17 -3.16
C TYR A 742 -31.24 -11.25 -2.02
N LYS A 743 -30.79 -12.46 -1.66
CA LYS A 743 -29.79 -12.68 -0.58
C LYS A 743 -28.42 -12.09 -0.92
N ILE A 744 -28.10 -11.90 -2.19
CA ILE A 744 -26.84 -11.27 -2.58
C ILE A 744 -26.74 -9.81 -2.07
N LEU A 745 -27.86 -9.10 -1.98
CA LEU A 745 -27.90 -7.74 -1.44
C LEU A 745 -27.49 -7.75 0.04
N ASP A 746 -27.94 -8.75 0.79
CA ASP A 746 -27.54 -8.96 2.18
C ASP A 746 -26.03 -9.24 2.28
N VAL A 747 -25.46 -10.02 1.36
CA VAL A 747 -24.00 -10.29 1.33
C VAL A 747 -23.20 -9.03 1.00
N ILE A 748 -23.67 -8.20 0.06
CA ILE A 748 -23.02 -6.93 -0.30
C ILE A 748 -23.04 -5.97 0.90
N GLU A 749 -24.18 -5.83 1.56
CA GLU A 749 -24.30 -4.96 2.73
C GLU A 749 -23.53 -5.53 3.94
N PHE A 750 -23.54 -6.85 4.12
CA PHE A 750 -22.72 -7.54 5.12
C PHE A 750 -21.24 -7.21 4.98
N ARG A 751 -20.69 -7.19 3.75
CA ARG A 751 -19.29 -6.79 3.49
C ARG A 751 -18.99 -5.35 3.91
N LYS A 752 -19.95 -4.43 3.79
CA LYS A 752 -19.80 -3.06 4.31
C LYS A 752 -19.78 -3.04 5.84
N GLN A 753 -20.67 -3.82 6.47
CA GLN A 753 -20.71 -3.95 7.93
C GLN A 753 -19.42 -4.59 8.47
N LEU A 754 -18.80 -5.54 7.76
CA LEU A 754 -17.49 -6.09 8.15
C LEU A 754 -16.42 -5.00 8.27
N LYS A 755 -16.36 -4.06 7.32
CA LYS A 755 -15.41 -2.94 7.37
C LYS A 755 -15.70 -2.03 8.56
N ALA A 756 -16.98 -1.71 8.80
CA ALA A 756 -17.40 -0.89 9.93
C ALA A 756 -17.13 -1.56 11.29
N ALA A 757 -17.37 -2.86 11.40
CA ALA A 757 -17.12 -3.66 12.59
C ALA A 757 -15.63 -3.71 12.94
N ARG A 758 -14.75 -3.91 11.93
CA ARG A 758 -13.29 -3.85 12.12
C ARG A 758 -12.84 -2.50 12.66
N GLU A 759 -13.42 -1.40 12.19
CA GLU A 759 -13.06 -0.05 12.66
C GLU A 759 -13.55 0.20 14.08
N ALA A 760 -14.83 -0.09 14.37
CA ALA A 760 -15.38 0.04 15.72
C ALA A 760 -14.62 -0.81 16.75
N LEU A 761 -14.10 -1.96 16.33
CA LEU A 761 -13.32 -2.86 17.18
C LEU A 761 -11.91 -2.33 17.47
N LYS A 762 -11.28 -1.54 16.59
CA LYS A 762 -9.98 -0.89 16.87
C LYS A 762 -10.10 0.14 18.00
N ASP A 763 -11.22 0.83 18.06
CA ASP A 763 -11.53 1.81 19.10
C ASP A 763 -12.12 1.16 20.37
N GLU A 764 -12.33 -0.16 20.36
CA GLU A 764 -13.06 -0.91 21.39
C GLU A 764 -14.45 -0.30 21.72
N ASP A 765 -15.09 0.34 20.73
CA ASP A 765 -16.35 1.08 20.89
C ASP A 765 -17.55 0.12 20.86
N VAL A 766 -17.91 -0.40 22.03
CA VAL A 766 -19.05 -1.33 22.23
C VAL A 766 -20.37 -0.72 21.73
N ALA A 767 -20.58 0.59 21.93
CA ALA A 767 -21.83 1.25 21.57
C ALA A 767 -22.03 1.29 20.05
N LYS A 768 -20.95 1.46 19.28
CA LYS A 768 -20.98 1.33 17.82
C LYS A 768 -20.97 -0.12 17.34
N LEU A 769 -20.17 -0.98 17.95
CA LEU A 769 -20.00 -2.36 17.49
C LEU A 769 -21.29 -3.19 17.64
N LYS A 770 -22.01 -3.03 18.76
CA LYS A 770 -23.22 -3.82 19.05
C LYS A 770 -24.32 -3.75 17.98
N PRO A 771 -24.79 -2.58 17.51
CA PRO A 771 -25.78 -2.51 16.44
C PRO A 771 -25.24 -3.05 15.10
N ILE A 772 -23.95 -2.87 14.81
CA ILE A 772 -23.32 -3.41 13.60
C ILE A 772 -23.36 -4.95 13.63
N VAL A 773 -22.95 -5.56 14.74
CA VAL A 773 -22.98 -7.03 14.90
C VAL A 773 -24.40 -7.58 14.83
N LYS A 774 -25.39 -6.86 15.37
CA LYS A 774 -26.80 -7.27 15.23
C LYS A 774 -27.28 -7.21 13.78
N SER A 775 -26.88 -6.18 13.04
CA SER A 775 -27.17 -6.06 11.61
C SER A 775 -26.52 -7.20 10.82
N MET A 776 -25.26 -7.53 11.13
CA MET A 776 -24.55 -8.66 10.52
C MET A 776 -25.28 -9.99 10.75
N GLU A 777 -25.76 -10.26 11.96
CA GLU A 777 -26.53 -11.46 12.29
C GLU A 777 -27.82 -11.57 11.46
N ASN A 778 -28.55 -10.47 11.29
CA ASN A 778 -29.78 -10.46 10.51
C ASN A 778 -29.55 -10.74 9.01
N MET A 779 -28.39 -10.34 8.47
CA MET A 779 -28.06 -10.52 7.05
C MET A 779 -27.40 -11.86 6.75
N ASN A 780 -26.50 -12.32 7.62
CA ASN A 780 -25.69 -13.52 7.37
C ASN A 780 -25.29 -14.19 8.70
N ALA A 781 -26.28 -14.77 9.38
CA ALA A 781 -26.09 -15.43 10.68
C ALA A 781 -25.08 -16.60 10.63
N THR A 782 -24.95 -17.28 9.50
CA THR A 782 -24.10 -18.47 9.33
C THR A 782 -22.68 -18.16 8.89
N ALA A 783 -22.36 -16.89 8.57
CA ALA A 783 -20.99 -16.47 8.31
C ALA A 783 -20.13 -16.52 9.56
N PHE A 784 -18.91 -17.05 9.43
CA PHE A 784 -17.98 -17.14 10.55
C PHE A 784 -17.63 -15.76 11.11
N GLU A 785 -17.61 -14.71 10.29
CA GLU A 785 -17.33 -13.36 10.72
C GLU A 785 -18.38 -12.84 11.70
N THR A 786 -19.66 -13.20 11.51
CA THR A 786 -20.74 -12.85 12.44
C THR A 786 -20.43 -13.40 13.82
N SER A 787 -20.15 -14.71 13.91
CA SER A 787 -19.80 -15.36 15.18
C SER A 787 -18.50 -14.81 15.76
N TYR A 788 -17.49 -14.52 14.93
CA TYR A 788 -16.25 -13.88 15.38
C TYR A 788 -16.50 -12.53 16.05
N PHE A 789 -17.25 -11.62 15.41
CA PHE A 789 -17.54 -10.32 15.99
C PHE A 789 -18.48 -10.38 17.19
N GLN A 790 -19.41 -11.34 17.23
CA GLN A 790 -20.19 -11.64 18.44
C GLN A 790 -19.28 -12.06 19.60
N GLY A 791 -18.27 -12.91 19.34
CA GLY A 791 -17.29 -13.32 20.34
C GLY A 791 -16.44 -12.14 20.84
N ARG A 792 -15.96 -11.30 19.92
CA ARG A 792 -15.21 -10.08 20.26
C ARG A 792 -16.04 -9.10 21.08
N LEU A 793 -17.30 -8.89 20.72
CA LEU A 793 -18.24 -8.04 21.47
C LEU A 793 -18.50 -8.60 22.87
N ALA A 794 -18.69 -9.91 23.00
CA ALA A 794 -18.89 -10.57 24.29
C ALA A 794 -17.69 -10.41 25.23
N LEU A 795 -16.45 -10.46 24.70
CA LEU A 795 -15.25 -10.15 25.50
C LEU A 795 -15.24 -8.71 26.01
N LEU A 796 -15.59 -7.73 25.17
CA LEU A 796 -15.68 -6.33 25.58
C LEU A 796 -16.79 -6.10 26.63
N GLU A 797 -17.89 -6.85 26.54
CA GLU A 797 -18.97 -6.85 27.54
C GLU A 797 -18.65 -7.72 28.79
N ARG A 798 -17.44 -8.28 28.90
CA ARG A 798 -16.99 -9.14 30.01
C ARG A 798 -17.81 -10.43 30.18
N LYS A 799 -18.18 -11.07 29.07
CA LYS A 799 -18.92 -12.34 29.00
C LYS A 799 -18.06 -13.46 28.35
N PRO A 800 -17.04 -13.99 29.04
CA PRO A 800 -16.08 -14.93 28.45
C PRO A 800 -16.70 -16.26 27.99
N ALA A 801 -17.68 -16.80 28.73
CA ALA A 801 -18.37 -18.05 28.34
C ALA A 801 -19.16 -17.90 27.03
N GLU A 802 -19.82 -16.75 26.83
CA GLU A 802 -20.51 -16.44 25.58
C GLU A 802 -19.48 -16.25 24.45
N ALA A 803 -18.39 -15.53 24.71
CA ALA A 803 -17.32 -15.33 23.74
C ALA A 803 -16.72 -16.65 23.24
N ARG A 804 -16.43 -17.57 24.16
CA ARG A 804 -15.90 -18.91 23.85
C ARG A 804 -16.82 -19.65 22.88
N LYS A 805 -18.13 -19.75 23.20
CA LYS A 805 -19.12 -20.41 22.35
C LYS A 805 -19.14 -19.79 20.93
N ARG A 806 -19.05 -18.47 20.84
CA ARG A 806 -19.06 -17.77 19.55
C ARG A 806 -17.78 -17.97 18.73
N PHE A 807 -16.62 -18.07 19.36
CA PHE A 807 -15.38 -18.41 18.64
C PHE A 807 -15.34 -19.88 18.19
N GLU A 808 -15.85 -20.82 19.00
CA GLU A 808 -16.05 -22.21 18.59
C GLU A 808 -17.02 -22.30 17.40
N GLU A 809 -18.13 -21.55 17.44
CA GLU A 809 -19.06 -21.44 16.31
C GLU A 809 -18.37 -20.87 15.07
N ALA A 810 -17.58 -19.79 15.20
CA ALA A 810 -16.83 -19.21 14.07
C ALA A 810 -15.88 -20.23 13.43
N LEU A 811 -15.08 -20.95 14.22
CA LEU A 811 -14.19 -22.01 13.72
C LEU A 811 -14.96 -23.14 13.03
N SER A 812 -16.15 -23.46 13.54
CA SER A 812 -17.02 -24.47 12.93
C SER A 812 -17.55 -24.09 11.55
N ARG A 813 -17.45 -22.82 11.11
CA ARG A 813 -17.92 -22.33 9.80
C ARG A 813 -16.83 -22.29 8.72
N ASP A 814 -15.73 -23.00 8.95
CA ASP A 814 -14.57 -23.11 8.05
C ASP A 814 -14.08 -21.74 7.54
N PRO A 815 -13.53 -20.89 8.44
CA PRO A 815 -12.84 -19.68 8.02
C PRO A 815 -11.80 -19.99 6.94
N HIS A 816 -11.70 -19.12 5.94
CA HIS A 816 -11.09 -19.46 4.66
C HIS A 816 -9.55 -19.39 4.63
N TYR A 817 -8.94 -18.53 5.46
CA TYR A 817 -7.47 -18.44 5.58
C TYR A 817 -6.98 -18.98 6.91
N GLU A 818 -5.80 -19.59 6.91
CA GLU A 818 -5.20 -20.13 8.13
C GLU A 818 -4.87 -19.03 9.15
N GLU A 819 -4.40 -17.87 8.70
CA GLU A 819 -4.15 -16.69 9.56
C GLU A 819 -5.41 -16.26 10.32
N VAL A 820 -6.58 -16.33 9.67
CA VAL A 820 -7.87 -16.00 10.29
C VAL A 820 -8.27 -17.06 11.32
N ARG A 821 -8.00 -18.34 11.04
CA ARG A 821 -8.26 -19.42 12.01
C ARG A 821 -7.37 -19.28 13.24
N GLU A 822 -6.08 -18.99 13.05
CA GLU A 822 -5.13 -18.72 14.13
C GLU A 822 -5.56 -17.52 14.97
N GLU A 823 -6.02 -16.45 14.33
CA GLU A 823 -6.58 -15.30 15.05
C GLU A 823 -7.77 -15.70 15.93
N ILE A 824 -8.74 -16.45 15.37
CA ILE A 824 -9.91 -16.90 16.12
C ILE A 824 -9.49 -17.84 17.27
N ARG A 825 -8.54 -18.75 17.05
CA ARG A 825 -8.00 -19.65 18.10
C ARG A 825 -7.33 -18.86 19.22
N ALA A 826 -6.56 -17.82 18.91
CA ALA A 826 -5.94 -16.96 19.91
C ALA A 826 -6.99 -16.25 20.79
N TRP A 827 -8.08 -15.76 20.18
CA TRP A 827 -9.19 -15.17 20.95
C TRP A 827 -9.99 -16.19 21.76
N LEU A 828 -10.15 -17.41 21.23
CA LEU A 828 -10.78 -18.53 21.95
C LEU A 828 -10.00 -18.91 23.21
N LEU A 829 -8.66 -18.94 23.14
CA LEU A 829 -7.78 -19.14 24.30
C LEU A 829 -7.99 -18.02 25.33
N LYS A 830 -7.97 -16.76 24.89
CA LYS A 830 -8.20 -15.60 25.77
C LYS A 830 -9.59 -15.56 26.41
N ALA A 831 -10.59 -16.20 25.80
CA ALA A 831 -11.93 -16.35 26.39
C ALA A 831 -12.02 -17.51 27.40
N SER A 832 -11.02 -18.39 27.41
CA SER A 832 -10.93 -19.55 28.29
C SER A 832 -10.06 -19.30 29.54
N ASP A 833 -9.22 -18.26 29.49
CA ASP A 833 -8.49 -17.66 30.63
C ASP A 833 -9.38 -16.66 31.39
#